data_AF-A0A4P2QM86-F1
#
_entry.id   AF-A0A4P2QM86-F1
#
_cell.length_a   1.000
_cell.length_b   1.000
_cell.length_c   1.000
_cell.angle_alpha   90.00
_cell.angle_beta   90.00
_cell.angle_gamma   90.00
#
_symmetry.space_group_name_H-M   'P 1'
#
loop_
_entity.id
_entity.type
_entity.pdbx_description
1 polymer ?
#
loop_
_entity_poly.entity_id
_entity_poly.type
_entity_poly.pdbx_seq_one_letter_code
_entity_poly.pdbx_strand_id
1 'polypeptide(L)'
;MRRLRRHATTLILVALAAAAAVALFVLDRGAVSTDEAERRKKHLFEAWRPDEITELTVTVAPPGAPPAAQQTARLTRGDVDDAGQRPWRVEIDGQRYPADEPTVDRLLGTLEFATAERRVSAEASDRAALGLTAPRLTIALAMGPRRERLLLGGGAPTPPGAVYAEVAGRGVFVITKQLAAALDVPPDRFRTRSFVPYLPSELSGLTLEGAGGSRRFSRAPWGGGRGAGFRFAEGSPEGSGVRVSAPALELVLSALGRMQAEAFLSDEEAEQAAASGGPRVTLTLLPSDPSAKPGVIDVGGACPDRPDHVVAVRREPTRAAACVPASALDPLTEEASRFVDLALVAAPLDEVAEVKLSAGEPGAPSLELARAGSEWHLRAPEDRPVPTETGRAVVQAILDVRAARLLPAAGDPKALGLEPPRATLRVVSTPAAAGEGEPQERIETLEIGAEQAGVVRVRRLEDGAIAELPAAAAGALLPSAVSLRSMEVFDFAPDQVSALRIERAGLVQRLRRTGEGEWQLVDPTGAGLAADGGLADELAAQLAGLKAERWVASDAAQGYGLAAPRLVIEAELTAAPEDGGAASRAARVELGAHAGAGSFARAGGGAAVFVAPPSLEAAAGRLLLRRDVFLVAPEDVARVTLTPRDGKPVVLEGSPHGFTVAGAADPASATATAARVRDALADLRAEGAVALGSPERHHGLDPPRLRVAIELARPQPAPAGAGGAGAPRSSEGSFTIAIGAGDAFRGTNVFYARRDGVSAVYAIARSRVRPLLEAAGVAGAD
;
A
#
# COMPACT_ATOMS: atom_id res chain seq x y z
N MET A 1 32.74 -67.83 -43.51
CA MET A 1 31.83 -68.86 -42.94
C MET A 1 32.47 -69.84 -41.92
N ARG A 2 33.80 -70.05 -41.85
CA ARG A 2 34.42 -70.96 -40.83
C ARG A 2 34.42 -70.44 -39.37
N ARG A 3 34.41 -69.13 -39.14
CA ARG A 3 34.38 -68.55 -37.77
C ARG A 3 33.00 -68.59 -37.10
N LEU A 4 31.90 -68.50 -37.86
CA LEU A 4 30.54 -68.62 -37.30
C LEU A 4 30.21 -70.05 -36.83
N ARG A 5 30.71 -71.10 -37.52
CA ARG A 5 30.50 -72.50 -37.10
C ARG A 5 31.15 -72.86 -35.77
N ARG A 6 32.23 -72.17 -35.35
CA ARG A 6 32.88 -72.40 -34.05
C ARG A 6 32.10 -71.82 -32.86
N HIS A 7 31.20 -70.87 -33.10
CA HIS A 7 30.39 -70.23 -32.06
C HIS A 7 28.89 -70.54 -32.20
N ALA A 8 28.50 -71.37 -33.17
CA ALA A 8 27.10 -71.74 -33.41
C ALA A 8 26.46 -72.40 -32.17
N THR A 9 27.17 -73.31 -31.50
CA THR A 9 26.69 -73.95 -30.27
C THR A 9 26.52 -72.94 -29.14
N THR A 10 27.47 -72.00 -28.97
CA THR A 10 27.39 -70.95 -27.96
C THR A 10 26.23 -70.00 -28.23
N LEU A 11 26.02 -69.59 -29.48
CA LEU A 11 24.90 -68.73 -29.88
C LEU A 11 23.54 -69.43 -29.67
N ILE A 12 23.44 -70.73 -29.96
CA ILE A 12 22.22 -71.51 -29.70
C ILE A 12 21.96 -71.62 -28.20
N LEU A 13 22.99 -71.86 -27.38
CA LEU A 13 22.85 -71.92 -25.92
C LEU A 13 22.46 -70.56 -25.32
N VAL A 14 23.03 -69.45 -25.82
CA VAL A 14 22.64 -68.10 -25.40
C VAL A 14 21.20 -67.78 -25.83
N ALA A 15 20.79 -68.16 -27.04
CA ALA A 15 19.42 -67.98 -27.50
C ALA A 15 18.41 -68.84 -26.71
N LEU A 16 18.76 -70.08 -26.36
CA LEU A 16 17.94 -70.94 -25.50
C LEU A 16 17.91 -70.43 -24.05
N ALA A 17 19.01 -69.92 -23.52
CA ALA A 17 19.05 -69.30 -22.21
C ALA A 17 18.24 -68.00 -22.17
N ALA A 18 18.31 -67.17 -23.22
CA ALA A 18 17.48 -65.98 -23.35
C ALA A 18 16.00 -66.34 -23.52
N ALA A 19 15.67 -67.35 -24.33
CA ALA A 19 14.30 -67.83 -24.49
C ALA A 19 13.76 -68.46 -23.20
N ALA A 20 14.58 -69.21 -22.46
CA ALA A 20 14.23 -69.76 -21.15
C ALA A 20 14.09 -68.65 -20.11
N ALA A 21 14.95 -67.62 -20.12
CA ALA A 21 14.83 -66.46 -19.25
C ALA A 21 13.57 -65.64 -19.57
N VAL A 22 13.22 -65.47 -20.85
CA VAL A 22 11.97 -64.82 -21.28
C VAL A 22 10.77 -65.68 -20.91
N ALA A 23 10.83 -67.00 -21.13
CA ALA A 23 9.75 -67.92 -20.75
C ALA A 23 9.54 -67.94 -19.23
N LEU A 24 10.62 -67.98 -18.43
CA LEU A 24 10.55 -67.85 -16.98
C LEU A 24 10.01 -66.49 -16.57
N PHE A 25 10.50 -65.39 -17.14
CA PHE A 25 9.99 -64.04 -16.86
C PHE A 25 8.50 -63.88 -17.19
N VAL A 26 8.02 -64.53 -18.26
CA VAL A 26 6.60 -64.51 -18.66
C VAL A 26 5.75 -65.44 -17.77
N LEU A 27 6.25 -66.61 -17.39
CA LEU A 27 5.55 -67.58 -16.53
C LEU A 27 5.52 -67.15 -15.05
N ASP A 28 6.61 -66.57 -14.52
CA ASP A 28 6.71 -66.09 -13.14
C ASP A 28 6.04 -64.73 -12.92
N ARG A 29 5.63 -64.05 -14.00
CA ARG A 29 4.96 -62.74 -13.90
C ARG A 29 3.71 -62.79 -13.01
N GLY A 30 3.09 -63.94 -12.79
CA GLY A 30 1.96 -64.12 -11.87
C GLY A 30 2.30 -64.69 -10.48
N ALA A 31 3.49 -65.24 -10.26
CA ALA A 31 3.85 -65.94 -9.02
C ALA A 31 4.38 -64.98 -7.93
N VAL A 32 4.15 -65.30 -6.64
CA VAL A 32 4.82 -64.63 -5.51
C VAL A 32 6.25 -65.17 -5.43
N SER A 33 7.27 -64.31 -5.45
CA SER A 33 8.64 -64.78 -5.19
C SER A 33 8.86 -65.04 -3.70
N THR A 34 9.78 -65.94 -3.34
CA THR A 34 10.12 -66.22 -1.94
C THR A 34 10.56 -64.95 -1.20
N ASP A 35 11.30 -64.08 -1.87
CA ASP A 35 11.75 -62.79 -1.32
C ASP A 35 10.57 -61.82 -1.08
N GLU A 36 9.60 -61.78 -2.00
CA GLU A 36 8.39 -60.95 -1.87
C GLU A 36 7.54 -61.44 -0.69
N ALA A 37 7.32 -62.76 -0.59
CA ALA A 37 6.59 -63.39 0.51
C ALA A 37 7.27 -63.14 1.88
N GLU A 38 8.59 -63.28 1.97
CA GLU A 38 9.33 -63.06 3.22
C GLU A 38 9.30 -61.60 3.67
N ARG A 39 9.50 -60.64 2.75
CA ARG A 39 9.41 -59.21 3.07
C ARG A 39 8.01 -58.83 3.57
N ARG A 40 6.97 -59.49 3.04
CA ARG A 40 5.57 -59.18 3.32
C ARG A 40 4.90 -60.15 4.30
N LYS A 41 5.65 -60.98 5.02
CA LYS A 41 5.10 -62.00 5.92
C LYS A 41 4.13 -61.49 6.99
N LYS A 42 4.30 -60.24 7.45
CA LYS A 42 3.40 -59.57 8.42
C LYS A 42 2.24 -58.81 7.78
N HIS A 43 2.30 -58.53 6.49
CA HIS A 43 1.25 -57.82 5.75
C HIS A 43 0.06 -58.74 5.49
N LEU A 44 -1.10 -58.23 5.06
CA LEU A 44 -2.29 -59.00 4.67
C LEU A 44 -2.18 -59.56 3.24
N PHE A 45 -1.52 -58.86 2.33
CA PHE A 45 -1.23 -59.35 0.99
C PHE A 45 0.22 -59.80 0.85
N GLU A 46 0.44 -61.01 0.33
CA GLU A 46 1.77 -61.62 0.16
C GLU A 46 2.58 -61.00 -0.98
N ALA A 47 1.91 -60.30 -1.89
CA ALA A 47 2.49 -59.55 -3.00
C ALA A 47 1.79 -58.21 -3.13
N TRP A 48 2.51 -57.19 -3.58
CA TRP A 48 1.97 -55.86 -3.85
C TRP A 48 2.73 -55.20 -5.00
N ARG A 49 2.02 -54.90 -6.08
CA ARG A 49 2.59 -54.39 -7.33
C ARG A 49 1.78 -53.17 -7.79
N PRO A 50 2.07 -51.97 -7.26
CA PRO A 50 1.24 -50.78 -7.46
C PRO A 50 1.06 -50.40 -8.94
N ASP A 51 2.10 -50.62 -9.74
CA ASP A 51 2.09 -50.33 -11.19
C ASP A 51 1.20 -51.30 -12.00
N GLU A 52 0.93 -52.50 -11.46
CA GLU A 52 0.08 -53.51 -12.10
C GLU A 52 -1.39 -53.41 -11.67
N ILE A 53 -1.72 -52.53 -10.71
CA ILE A 53 -3.08 -52.36 -10.22
C ILE A 53 -3.93 -51.67 -11.30
N THR A 54 -4.91 -52.39 -11.84
CA THR A 54 -5.78 -51.92 -12.93
C THR A 54 -7.23 -51.75 -12.51
N GLU A 55 -7.66 -52.48 -11.48
CA GLU A 55 -9.03 -52.44 -10.97
C GLU A 55 -9.06 -52.72 -9.46
N LEU A 56 -9.94 -51.99 -8.77
CA LEU A 56 -10.22 -52.11 -7.34
C LEU A 56 -11.74 -52.04 -7.16
N THR A 57 -12.36 -53.06 -6.57
CA THR A 57 -13.79 -53.06 -6.24
C THR A 57 -13.96 -53.03 -4.73
N VAL A 58 -14.74 -52.08 -4.23
CA VAL A 58 -15.07 -51.89 -2.83
C VAL A 58 -16.57 -52.05 -2.67
N THR A 59 -17.00 -53.08 -1.93
CA THR A 59 -18.41 -53.34 -1.62
C THR A 59 -18.62 -53.21 -0.13
N VAL A 60 -19.50 -52.29 0.28
CA VAL A 60 -19.83 -52.02 1.68
C VAL A 60 -21.26 -52.46 1.95
N ALA A 61 -21.47 -53.19 3.05
CA ALA A 61 -22.80 -53.52 3.55
C ALA A 61 -23.15 -52.57 4.72
N PRO A 62 -24.21 -51.76 4.62
CA PRO A 62 -24.62 -50.88 5.70
C PRO A 62 -24.97 -51.70 6.96
N PRO A 63 -24.62 -51.23 8.17
CA PRO A 63 -24.92 -51.96 9.42
C PRO A 63 -26.43 -52.21 9.57
N GLY A 64 -26.82 -53.48 9.69
CA GLY A 64 -28.23 -53.89 9.90
C GLY A 64 -29.11 -53.87 8.65
N ALA A 65 -28.56 -53.59 7.46
CA ALA A 65 -29.32 -53.59 6.21
C ALA A 65 -29.39 -54.99 5.57
N PRO A 66 -30.46 -55.31 4.82
CA PRO A 66 -30.56 -56.59 4.09
C PRO A 66 -29.44 -56.71 3.03
N PRO A 67 -29.05 -57.93 2.62
CA PRO A 67 -27.96 -58.15 1.65
C PRO A 67 -28.11 -57.40 0.31
N ALA A 68 -29.34 -57.03 -0.06
CA ALA A 68 -29.64 -56.24 -1.26
C ALA A 68 -29.29 -54.75 -1.14
N ALA A 69 -28.92 -54.25 0.04
CA ALA A 69 -28.56 -52.85 0.29
C ALA A 69 -27.04 -52.60 0.22
N GLN A 70 -26.25 -53.54 -0.32
CA GLN A 70 -24.82 -53.35 -0.51
C GLN A 70 -24.56 -52.31 -1.60
N GLN A 71 -23.68 -51.36 -1.32
CA GLN A 71 -23.25 -50.37 -2.29
C GLN A 71 -21.84 -50.75 -2.76
N THR A 72 -21.60 -50.68 -4.08
CA THR A 72 -20.35 -51.11 -4.70
C THR A 72 -19.74 -49.98 -5.52
N ALA A 73 -18.47 -49.66 -5.25
CA ALA A 73 -17.63 -48.82 -6.08
C ALA A 73 -16.64 -49.70 -6.85
N ARG A 74 -16.70 -49.68 -8.17
CA ARG A 74 -15.71 -50.33 -9.05
C ARG A 74 -14.79 -49.26 -9.65
N LEU A 75 -13.56 -49.23 -9.18
CA LEU A 75 -12.51 -48.34 -9.67
C LEU A 75 -11.69 -49.01 -10.76
N THR A 76 -11.48 -48.31 -11.86
CA THR A 76 -10.66 -48.78 -12.99
C THR A 76 -9.74 -47.68 -13.47
N ARG A 77 -8.49 -48.01 -13.83
CA ARG A 77 -7.60 -47.06 -14.49
C ARG A 77 -8.09 -46.75 -15.91
N GLY A 78 -8.17 -45.48 -16.25
CA GLY A 78 -8.49 -44.99 -17.58
C GLY A 78 -7.33 -45.09 -18.57
N ASP A 79 -7.57 -44.58 -19.78
CA ASP A 79 -6.54 -44.39 -20.80
C ASP A 79 -5.52 -43.34 -20.36
N VAL A 80 -4.38 -43.32 -21.05
CA VAL A 80 -3.34 -42.30 -20.82
C VAL A 80 -3.89 -40.94 -21.25
N ASP A 81 -3.92 -39.97 -20.35
CA ASP A 81 -4.31 -38.59 -20.64
C ASP A 81 -3.16 -37.78 -21.28
N ASP A 82 -3.42 -36.52 -21.62
CA ASP A 82 -2.45 -35.62 -22.25
C ASP A 82 -1.22 -35.35 -21.34
N ALA A 83 -1.34 -35.58 -20.03
CA ALA A 83 -0.26 -35.49 -19.06
C ALA A 83 0.51 -36.81 -18.88
N GLY A 84 0.19 -37.85 -19.67
CA GLY A 84 0.81 -39.16 -19.58
C GLY A 84 0.32 -40.01 -18.38
N GLN A 85 -0.73 -39.58 -17.68
CA GLN A 85 -1.26 -40.23 -16.49
C GLN A 85 -2.43 -41.15 -16.84
N ARG A 86 -2.73 -42.12 -15.96
CA ARG A 86 -3.86 -43.03 -16.12
C ARG A 86 -4.87 -42.80 -15.01
N PRO A 87 -5.75 -41.79 -15.13
CA PRO A 87 -6.64 -41.39 -14.06
C PRO A 87 -7.63 -42.50 -13.72
N TRP A 88 -7.94 -42.63 -12.43
CA TRP A 88 -8.97 -43.53 -11.94
C TRP A 88 -10.37 -43.04 -12.32
N ARG A 89 -11.21 -44.00 -12.71
CA ARG A 89 -12.65 -43.82 -12.85
C ARG A 89 -13.35 -44.71 -11.85
N VAL A 90 -14.46 -44.24 -11.30
CA VAL A 90 -15.29 -45.03 -10.39
C VAL A 90 -16.67 -45.26 -11.01
N GLU A 91 -17.13 -46.51 -10.95
CA GLU A 91 -18.49 -46.91 -11.31
C GLU A 91 -19.27 -47.25 -10.04
N ILE A 92 -20.40 -46.58 -9.81
CA ILE A 92 -21.31 -46.79 -8.67
C ILE A 92 -22.72 -46.86 -9.24
N ASP A 93 -23.45 -47.92 -8.87
CA ASP A 93 -24.82 -48.17 -9.32
C ASP A 93 -24.98 -48.11 -10.86
N GLY A 94 -23.96 -48.61 -11.58
CA GLY A 94 -23.92 -48.63 -13.05
C GLY A 94 -23.57 -47.30 -13.72
N GLN A 95 -23.35 -46.23 -12.95
CA GLN A 95 -22.94 -44.93 -13.47
C GLN A 95 -21.45 -44.66 -13.25
N ARG A 96 -20.80 -44.03 -14.23
CA ARG A 96 -19.36 -43.76 -14.22
C ARG A 96 -19.07 -42.30 -13.89
N TYR A 97 -18.11 -42.08 -12.99
CA TYR A 97 -17.66 -40.78 -12.53
C TYR A 97 -16.12 -40.69 -12.55
N PRO A 98 -15.55 -39.48 -12.65
CA PRO A 98 -14.16 -39.26 -12.29
C PRO A 98 -13.93 -39.65 -10.82
N ALA A 99 -12.85 -40.36 -10.54
CA ALA A 99 -12.54 -40.76 -9.17
C ALA A 99 -11.80 -39.64 -8.41
N ASP A 100 -11.88 -39.67 -7.09
CA ASP A 100 -11.05 -38.87 -6.19
C ASP A 100 -9.69 -39.54 -5.99
N GLU A 101 -8.72 -39.20 -6.85
CA GLU A 101 -7.35 -39.75 -6.83
C GLU A 101 -6.75 -39.84 -5.42
N PRO A 102 -6.80 -38.79 -4.56
CA PRO A 102 -6.22 -38.86 -3.23
C PRO A 102 -6.89 -39.90 -2.32
N THR A 103 -8.20 -40.13 -2.46
CA THR A 103 -8.91 -41.17 -1.71
C THR A 103 -8.57 -42.57 -2.21
N VAL A 104 -8.42 -42.76 -3.52
CA VAL A 104 -7.97 -44.03 -4.10
C VAL A 104 -6.56 -44.35 -3.62
N ASP A 105 -5.62 -43.41 -3.75
CA ASP A 105 -4.23 -43.58 -3.34
C ASP A 105 -4.10 -43.88 -1.84
N ARG A 106 -4.89 -43.20 -1.00
CA ARG A 106 -4.92 -43.47 0.43
C ARG A 106 -5.39 -44.89 0.74
N LEU A 107 -6.42 -45.38 0.06
CA LEU A 107 -6.89 -46.75 0.24
C LEU A 107 -5.86 -47.77 -0.26
N LEU A 108 -5.25 -47.53 -1.42
CA LEU A 108 -4.18 -48.38 -1.96
C LEU A 108 -2.98 -48.42 -1.00
N GLY A 109 -2.53 -47.28 -0.48
CA GLY A 109 -1.47 -47.23 0.53
C GLY A 109 -1.87 -47.94 1.84
N THR A 110 -3.13 -47.82 2.25
CA THR A 110 -3.64 -48.57 3.42
C THR A 110 -3.58 -50.07 3.19
N LEU A 111 -3.96 -50.55 2.00
CA LEU A 111 -3.88 -51.97 1.60
C LEU A 111 -2.43 -52.45 1.48
N GLU A 112 -1.54 -51.62 0.94
CA GLU A 112 -0.11 -51.90 0.80
C GLU A 112 0.55 -52.19 2.15
N PHE A 113 0.27 -51.38 3.15
CA PHE A 113 0.87 -51.46 4.48
C PHE A 113 -0.02 -52.17 5.51
N ALA A 114 -1.15 -52.75 5.08
CA ALA A 114 -2.06 -53.46 5.97
C ALA A 114 -1.36 -54.67 6.59
N THR A 115 -1.22 -54.69 7.92
CA THR A 115 -0.62 -55.81 8.68
C THR A 115 -1.64 -56.52 9.56
N ALA A 116 -1.48 -57.83 9.73
CA ALA A 116 -2.26 -58.60 10.68
C ALA A 116 -1.67 -58.50 12.10
N GLU A 117 -2.52 -58.42 13.12
CA GLU A 117 -2.13 -58.59 14.51
C GLU A 117 -1.78 -60.05 14.80
N ARG A 118 -2.63 -60.96 14.33
CA ARG A 118 -2.44 -62.40 14.44
C ARG A 118 -3.24 -63.16 13.39
N ARG A 119 -2.79 -64.37 13.08
CA ARG A 119 -3.53 -65.34 12.27
C ARG A 119 -4.49 -66.15 13.16
N VAL A 120 -5.67 -66.48 12.64
CA VAL A 120 -6.64 -67.37 13.28
C VAL A 120 -6.35 -68.81 12.81
N SER A 121 -6.33 -69.77 13.72
CA SER A 121 -6.09 -71.19 13.38
C SER A 121 -7.27 -71.76 12.58
N ALA A 122 -6.96 -72.68 11.66
CA ALA A 122 -7.95 -73.34 10.79
C ALA A 122 -9.06 -74.07 11.59
N GLU A 123 -8.74 -74.53 12.81
CA GLU A 123 -9.64 -75.22 13.73
C GLU A 123 -10.67 -74.29 14.40
N ALA A 124 -10.44 -72.97 14.40
CA ALA A 124 -11.30 -71.94 15.01
C ALA A 124 -12.04 -71.06 13.97
N SER A 125 -12.12 -71.51 12.71
CA SER A 125 -12.52 -70.70 11.55
C SER A 125 -13.99 -70.87 11.11
N ASP A 126 -14.95 -70.91 12.03
CA ASP A 126 -16.36 -70.86 11.60
C ASP A 126 -16.68 -69.50 10.97
N ARG A 127 -16.73 -69.46 9.63
CA ARG A 127 -16.92 -68.24 8.83
C ARG A 127 -18.24 -67.53 9.17
N ALA A 128 -19.27 -68.26 9.60
CA ALA A 128 -20.53 -67.64 10.01
C ALA A 128 -20.36 -66.91 11.35
N ALA A 129 -19.76 -67.56 12.35
CA ALA A 129 -19.50 -66.96 13.66
C ALA A 129 -18.56 -65.74 13.59
N LEU A 130 -17.65 -65.71 12.61
CA LEU A 130 -16.73 -64.59 12.37
C LEU A 130 -17.33 -63.46 11.51
N GLY A 131 -18.56 -63.61 11.03
CA GLY A 131 -19.20 -62.63 10.15
C GLY A 131 -18.61 -62.57 8.73
N LEU A 132 -17.92 -63.62 8.28
CA LEU A 132 -17.27 -63.69 6.96
C LEU A 132 -18.19 -64.27 5.87
N THR A 133 -19.30 -64.92 6.24
CA THR A 133 -20.35 -65.35 5.31
C THR A 133 -21.17 -64.17 4.79
N ALA A 134 -21.34 -63.13 5.62
CA ALA A 134 -21.98 -61.86 5.28
C ALA A 134 -21.02 -60.72 5.68
N PRO A 135 -19.92 -60.54 4.94
CA PRO A 135 -18.89 -59.57 5.32
C PRO A 135 -19.45 -58.15 5.24
N ARG A 136 -19.03 -57.30 6.18
CA ARG A 136 -19.42 -55.89 6.20
C ARG A 136 -18.71 -55.06 5.12
N LEU A 137 -17.53 -55.52 4.70
CA LEU A 137 -16.73 -54.91 3.63
C LEU A 137 -16.05 -56.01 2.81
N THR A 138 -16.12 -55.89 1.49
CA THR A 138 -15.37 -56.72 0.54
C THR A 138 -14.52 -55.81 -0.34
N ILE A 139 -13.23 -56.10 -0.42
CA ILE A 139 -12.29 -55.44 -1.33
C ILE A 139 -11.74 -56.48 -2.29
N ALA A 140 -11.91 -56.28 -3.60
CA ALA A 140 -11.31 -57.09 -4.64
C ALA A 140 -10.31 -56.25 -5.45
N LEU A 141 -9.11 -56.78 -5.68
CA LEU A 141 -8.02 -56.07 -6.33
C LEU A 141 -7.48 -56.87 -7.52
N ALA A 142 -7.29 -56.19 -8.64
CA ALA A 142 -6.70 -56.71 -9.86
C ALA A 142 -5.29 -56.16 -10.08
N MET A 143 -4.28 -57.00 -9.86
CA MET A 143 -2.86 -56.66 -10.05
C MET A 143 -2.29 -57.52 -11.19
N GLY A 144 -2.34 -57.03 -12.42
CA GLY A 144 -1.98 -57.81 -13.60
C GLY A 144 -2.80 -59.11 -13.69
N PRO A 145 -2.17 -60.30 -13.79
CA PRO A 145 -2.89 -61.59 -13.78
C PRO A 145 -3.41 -61.99 -12.39
N ARG A 146 -3.00 -61.31 -11.31
CA ARG A 146 -3.42 -61.64 -9.94
C ARG A 146 -4.74 -60.99 -9.57
N ARG A 147 -5.52 -61.72 -8.78
CA ARG A 147 -6.79 -61.29 -8.21
C ARG A 147 -6.75 -61.57 -6.72
N GLU A 148 -6.68 -60.52 -5.92
CA GLU A 148 -6.71 -60.60 -4.46
C GLU A 148 -8.11 -60.23 -3.96
N ARG A 149 -8.55 -60.86 -2.87
CA ARG A 149 -9.84 -60.52 -2.25
C ARG A 149 -9.71 -60.53 -0.73
N LEU A 150 -10.12 -59.43 -0.12
CA LEU A 150 -10.13 -59.19 1.31
C LEU A 150 -11.57 -59.02 1.78
N LEU A 151 -11.98 -59.81 2.77
CA LEU A 151 -13.29 -59.71 3.43
C LEU A 151 -13.07 -59.21 4.85
N LEU A 152 -13.86 -58.25 5.33
CA LEU A 152 -13.92 -57.88 6.74
C LEU A 152 -15.24 -58.39 7.32
N GLY A 153 -15.14 -59.14 8.41
CA GLY A 153 -16.28 -59.71 9.13
C GLY A 153 -16.64 -58.93 10.40
N GLY A 154 -17.02 -59.67 11.44
CA GLY A 154 -17.39 -59.13 12.74
C GLY A 154 -16.21 -58.69 13.61
N GLY A 155 -16.52 -58.13 14.78
CA GLY A 155 -15.53 -57.75 15.77
C GLY A 155 -14.80 -58.94 16.38
N ALA A 156 -13.49 -58.82 16.57
CA ALA A 156 -12.67 -59.77 17.29
C ALA A 156 -12.64 -59.41 18.79
N PRO A 157 -12.66 -60.41 19.71
CA PRO A 157 -12.71 -60.15 21.15
C PRO A 157 -11.46 -59.43 21.69
N THR A 158 -10.30 -59.74 21.10
CA THR A 158 -8.99 -59.21 21.52
C THR A 158 -8.08 -58.94 20.32
N PRO A 159 -7.45 -57.74 20.25
CA PRO A 159 -7.62 -56.59 21.14
C PRO A 159 -8.98 -55.87 20.99
N PRO A 160 -9.42 -55.05 21.95
CA PRO A 160 -10.72 -54.37 21.89
C PRO A 160 -10.91 -53.56 20.60
N GLY A 161 -12.03 -53.82 19.90
CA GLY A 161 -12.36 -53.14 18.64
C GLY A 161 -11.63 -53.67 17.40
N ALA A 162 -10.81 -54.72 17.54
CA ALA A 162 -10.24 -55.44 16.40
C ALA A 162 -11.32 -56.15 15.58
N VAL A 163 -10.98 -56.57 14.36
CA VAL A 163 -11.93 -57.10 13.38
C VAL A 163 -11.34 -58.33 12.70
N TYR A 164 -12.18 -59.32 12.40
CA TYR A 164 -11.77 -60.46 11.60
C TYR A 164 -11.67 -60.09 10.12
N ALA A 165 -10.58 -60.50 9.47
CA ALA A 165 -10.33 -60.26 8.06
C ALA A 165 -9.91 -61.56 7.36
N GLU A 166 -10.53 -61.89 6.23
CA GLU A 166 -10.16 -63.05 5.42
C GLU A 166 -9.50 -62.60 4.12
N VAL A 167 -8.29 -63.09 3.85
CA VAL A 167 -7.61 -62.91 2.56
C VAL A 167 -7.72 -64.21 1.79
N ALA A 168 -8.31 -64.16 0.59
CA ALA A 168 -8.52 -65.32 -0.26
C ALA A 168 -7.19 -66.06 -0.53
N GLY A 169 -7.18 -67.38 -0.37
CA GLY A 169 -5.97 -68.20 -0.53
C GLY A 169 -4.99 -68.16 0.64
N ARG A 170 -5.13 -67.23 1.59
CA ARG A 170 -4.20 -67.06 2.72
C ARG A 170 -4.82 -67.39 4.09
N GLY A 171 -6.11 -67.15 4.26
CA GLY A 171 -6.87 -67.49 5.47
C GLY A 171 -7.29 -66.28 6.30
N VAL A 172 -7.65 -66.53 7.55
CA VAL A 172 -8.30 -65.55 8.44
C VAL A 172 -7.31 -64.93 9.42
N PHE A 173 -7.41 -63.61 9.59
CA PHE A 173 -6.55 -62.77 10.41
C PHE A 173 -7.41 -61.89 11.35
N VAL A 174 -6.77 -61.36 12.38
CA VAL A 174 -7.30 -60.26 13.19
C VAL A 174 -6.53 -58.99 12.83
N ILE A 175 -7.26 -57.91 12.54
CA ILE A 175 -6.71 -56.58 12.24
C ILE A 175 -7.14 -55.57 13.29
N THR A 176 -6.36 -54.50 13.45
CA THR A 176 -6.65 -53.44 14.42
C THR A 176 -7.93 -52.68 14.08
N LYS A 177 -8.52 -52.02 15.09
CA LYS A 177 -9.65 -51.10 14.91
C LYS A 177 -9.33 -50.02 13.89
N GLN A 178 -8.12 -49.46 13.96
CA GLN A 178 -7.63 -48.37 13.11
C GLN A 178 -7.52 -48.82 11.65
N LEU A 179 -6.93 -49.99 11.39
CA LEU A 179 -6.85 -50.54 10.03
C LEU A 179 -8.23 -50.86 9.48
N ALA A 180 -9.10 -51.47 10.29
CA ALA A 180 -10.46 -51.78 9.86
C ALA A 180 -11.27 -50.53 9.52
N ALA A 181 -11.09 -49.43 10.25
CA ALA A 181 -11.73 -48.14 9.97
C ALA A 181 -11.12 -47.45 8.73
N ALA A 182 -9.82 -47.55 8.51
CA ALA A 182 -9.15 -46.96 7.35
C ALA A 182 -9.54 -47.64 6.02
N LEU A 183 -9.89 -48.94 6.07
CA LEU A 183 -10.38 -49.70 4.92
C LEU A 183 -11.86 -49.45 4.61
N ASP A 184 -12.64 -49.02 5.60
CA ASP A 184 -14.08 -48.78 5.49
C ASP A 184 -14.37 -47.42 4.85
N VAL A 185 -14.15 -47.34 3.54
CA VAL A 185 -14.40 -46.14 2.73
C VAL A 185 -15.75 -46.28 2.03
N PRO A 186 -16.73 -45.40 2.30
CA PRO A 186 -18.02 -45.43 1.62
C PRO A 186 -17.87 -45.26 0.11
N PRO A 187 -18.62 -46.00 -0.73
CA PRO A 187 -18.50 -45.92 -2.19
C PRO A 187 -18.56 -44.50 -2.78
N ASP A 188 -19.46 -43.64 -2.31
CA ASP A 188 -19.57 -42.26 -2.79
C ASP A 188 -18.33 -41.39 -2.53
N ARG A 189 -17.49 -41.74 -1.54
CA ARG A 189 -16.23 -41.01 -1.27
C ARG A 189 -15.19 -41.17 -2.36
N PHE A 190 -15.33 -42.17 -3.23
CA PHE A 190 -14.43 -42.34 -4.38
C PHE A 190 -14.77 -41.43 -5.54
N ARG A 191 -15.89 -40.71 -5.53
CA ARG A 191 -16.24 -39.73 -6.58
C ARG A 191 -15.46 -38.44 -6.36
N THR A 192 -15.02 -37.80 -7.45
CA THR A 192 -14.39 -36.48 -7.35
C THR A 192 -15.30 -35.50 -6.61
N ARG A 193 -14.71 -34.75 -5.67
CA ARG A 193 -15.43 -33.73 -4.91
C ARG A 193 -15.62 -32.44 -5.69
N SER A 194 -14.85 -32.21 -6.77
CA SER A 194 -15.04 -31.03 -7.62
C SER A 194 -16.39 -31.08 -8.33
N PHE A 195 -17.31 -30.21 -7.92
CA PHE A 195 -18.67 -30.21 -8.46
C PHE A 195 -18.77 -29.44 -9.78
N VAL A 196 -17.98 -28.38 -9.92
CA VAL A 196 -17.95 -27.54 -11.13
C VAL A 196 -17.16 -28.27 -12.23
N PRO A 197 -17.73 -28.42 -13.45
CA PRO A 197 -17.13 -29.25 -14.50
C PRO A 197 -15.97 -28.60 -15.26
N TYR A 198 -15.75 -27.29 -15.09
CA TYR A 198 -14.74 -26.51 -15.81
C TYR A 198 -13.96 -25.60 -14.87
N LEU A 199 -12.67 -25.45 -15.13
CA LEU A 199 -11.86 -24.43 -14.47
C LEU A 199 -12.16 -23.05 -15.05
N PRO A 200 -12.02 -21.96 -14.28
CA PRO A 200 -12.22 -20.59 -14.79
C PRO A 200 -11.40 -20.24 -16.03
N SER A 201 -10.20 -20.81 -16.18
CA SER A 201 -9.33 -20.64 -17.35
C SER A 201 -9.88 -21.30 -18.61
N GLU A 202 -10.72 -22.32 -18.47
CA GLU A 202 -11.33 -23.08 -19.56
C GLU A 202 -12.64 -22.46 -20.04
N LEU A 203 -13.08 -21.33 -19.46
CA LEU A 203 -14.34 -20.68 -19.80
C LEU A 203 -14.16 -19.56 -20.82
N SER A 204 -15.01 -19.59 -21.86
CA SER A 204 -15.22 -18.50 -22.81
C SER A 204 -16.28 -17.50 -22.30
N GLY A 205 -17.16 -17.93 -21.39
CA GLY A 205 -18.17 -17.10 -20.77
C GLY A 205 -18.93 -17.82 -19.65
N LEU A 206 -19.74 -17.05 -18.92
CA LEU A 206 -20.67 -17.61 -17.94
C LEU A 206 -21.91 -16.72 -17.77
N THR A 207 -23.02 -17.33 -17.42
CA THR A 207 -24.31 -16.67 -17.19
C THR A 207 -24.85 -17.05 -15.82
N LEU A 208 -25.36 -16.08 -15.07
CA LEU A 208 -26.04 -16.26 -13.79
C LEU A 208 -27.49 -15.75 -13.92
N GLU A 209 -28.46 -16.61 -13.64
CA GLU A 209 -29.89 -16.28 -13.68
C GLU A 209 -30.54 -16.56 -12.33
N GLY A 210 -31.51 -15.75 -11.91
CA GLY A 210 -32.21 -15.90 -10.63
C GLY A 210 -32.04 -14.70 -9.71
N ALA A 211 -31.81 -14.95 -8.41
CA ALA A 211 -31.52 -13.91 -7.43
C ALA A 211 -30.28 -13.11 -7.87
N GLY A 212 -30.44 -11.79 -7.93
CA GLY A 212 -29.45 -10.85 -8.49
C GLY A 212 -29.69 -10.45 -9.97
N GLY A 213 -30.68 -11.05 -10.65
CA GLY A 213 -31.02 -10.75 -12.05
C GLY A 213 -30.25 -11.58 -13.07
N SER A 214 -30.45 -11.32 -14.37
CA SER A 214 -29.67 -11.95 -15.44
C SER A 214 -28.31 -11.24 -15.56
N ARG A 215 -27.21 -11.99 -15.39
CA ARG A 215 -25.84 -11.48 -15.54
C ARG A 215 -25.11 -12.36 -16.54
N ARG A 216 -24.66 -11.80 -17.66
CA ARG A 216 -24.02 -12.54 -18.75
C ARG A 216 -22.62 -11.98 -18.98
N PHE A 217 -21.62 -12.85 -18.91
CA PHE A 217 -20.20 -12.49 -19.03
C PHE A 217 -19.54 -13.31 -20.15
N SER A 218 -18.61 -12.68 -20.86
CA SER A 218 -17.82 -13.30 -21.92
C SER A 218 -16.37 -12.85 -21.81
N ARG A 219 -15.44 -13.64 -22.37
CA ARG A 219 -14.03 -13.25 -22.45
C ARG A 219 -13.87 -11.95 -23.24
N ALA A 220 -13.02 -11.07 -22.73
CA ALA A 220 -12.74 -9.80 -23.35
C ALA A 220 -11.58 -9.89 -24.35
N PRO A 221 -11.59 -9.07 -25.43
CA PRO A 221 -10.56 -9.11 -26.46
C PRO A 221 -9.20 -8.55 -25.98
N TRP A 222 -9.18 -7.73 -24.93
CA TRP A 222 -7.95 -7.17 -24.33
C TRP A 222 -7.17 -8.17 -23.45
N GLY A 223 -7.66 -9.39 -23.30
CA GLY A 223 -7.03 -10.40 -22.45
C GLY A 223 -7.12 -10.08 -20.95
N GLY A 224 -6.27 -10.73 -20.15
CA GLY A 224 -6.23 -10.57 -18.69
C GLY A 224 -6.58 -11.86 -17.94
N GLY A 225 -5.90 -12.05 -16.81
CA GLY A 225 -6.15 -13.19 -15.91
C GLY A 225 -7.45 -13.02 -15.12
N ARG A 226 -8.10 -14.15 -14.83
CA ARG A 226 -9.26 -14.26 -13.94
C ARG A 226 -10.36 -13.22 -14.25
N GLY A 227 -10.91 -12.52 -13.25
CA GLY A 227 -12.02 -11.57 -13.43
C GLY A 227 -11.75 -10.41 -14.41
N ALA A 228 -10.50 -9.94 -14.55
CA ALA A 228 -10.15 -8.80 -15.42
C ALA A 228 -10.25 -9.14 -16.92
N GLY A 229 -10.22 -10.44 -17.26
CA GLY A 229 -10.32 -10.93 -18.64
C GLY A 229 -11.75 -11.08 -19.15
N PHE A 230 -12.74 -10.47 -18.50
CA PHE A 230 -14.14 -10.58 -18.87
C PHE A 230 -14.79 -9.22 -19.13
N ARG A 231 -15.92 -9.27 -19.82
CA ARG A 231 -16.81 -8.15 -20.10
C ARG A 231 -18.26 -8.64 -20.10
N PHE A 232 -19.20 -7.73 -20.00
CA PHE A 232 -20.61 -8.05 -20.20
C PHE A 232 -20.82 -8.59 -21.62
N ALA A 233 -21.49 -9.73 -21.72
CA ALA A 233 -21.78 -10.37 -22.99
C ALA A 233 -22.78 -9.56 -23.82
N GLU A 234 -22.96 -9.96 -25.08
CA GLU A 234 -23.94 -9.35 -25.96
C GLU A 234 -25.37 -9.46 -25.41
N GLY A 235 -26.11 -8.35 -25.48
CA GLY A 235 -27.47 -8.24 -24.99
C GLY A 235 -27.60 -8.07 -23.47
N SER A 236 -26.50 -7.83 -22.74
CA SER A 236 -26.54 -7.48 -21.31
C SER A 236 -27.11 -6.06 -21.09
N PRO A 237 -28.05 -5.86 -20.15
CA PRO A 237 -28.62 -4.55 -19.83
C PRO A 237 -27.59 -3.50 -19.38
N GLU A 238 -26.50 -3.94 -18.76
CA GLU A 238 -25.42 -3.09 -18.24
C GLU A 238 -24.54 -2.50 -19.35
N GLY A 239 -24.68 -3.01 -20.58
CA GLY A 239 -23.94 -2.58 -21.77
C GLY A 239 -23.19 -3.74 -22.41
N SER A 240 -23.50 -4.02 -23.68
CA SER A 240 -22.81 -5.08 -24.43
C SER A 240 -21.34 -4.72 -24.65
N GLY A 241 -20.44 -5.63 -24.27
CA GLY A 241 -18.99 -5.44 -24.44
C GLY A 241 -18.33 -4.58 -23.37
N VAL A 242 -19.10 -3.98 -22.45
CA VAL A 242 -18.58 -3.14 -21.36
C VAL A 242 -17.82 -3.99 -20.34
N ARG A 243 -16.69 -3.47 -19.86
CA ARG A 243 -15.84 -4.11 -18.85
C ARG A 243 -16.60 -4.37 -17.55
N VAL A 244 -16.36 -5.53 -16.95
CA VAL A 244 -16.94 -5.92 -15.66
C VAL A 244 -15.97 -5.61 -14.53
N SER A 245 -16.50 -5.44 -13.32
CA SER A 245 -15.73 -5.30 -12.11
C SER A 245 -14.93 -6.59 -11.86
N ALA A 246 -13.63 -6.52 -12.08
CA ALA A 246 -12.73 -7.66 -11.90
C ALA A 246 -12.79 -8.23 -10.47
N PRO A 247 -12.81 -7.42 -9.39
CA PRO A 247 -12.96 -7.95 -8.02
C PRO A 247 -14.30 -8.66 -7.79
N ALA A 248 -15.40 -8.13 -8.33
CA ALA A 248 -16.72 -8.75 -8.17
C ALA A 248 -16.78 -10.11 -8.89
N LEU A 249 -16.27 -10.17 -10.12
CA LEU A 249 -16.23 -11.42 -10.87
C LEU A 249 -15.25 -12.43 -10.27
N GLU A 250 -14.14 -11.98 -9.66
CA GLU A 250 -13.21 -12.87 -8.95
C GLU A 250 -13.88 -13.62 -7.80
N LEU A 251 -14.79 -12.97 -7.07
CA LEU A 251 -15.56 -13.61 -6.00
C LEU A 251 -16.48 -14.71 -6.55
N VAL A 252 -17.09 -14.50 -7.72
CA VAL A 252 -17.87 -15.52 -8.44
C VAL A 252 -16.98 -16.69 -8.85
N LEU A 253 -15.86 -16.44 -9.53
CA LEU A 253 -14.94 -17.49 -9.98
C LEU A 253 -14.36 -18.28 -8.79
N SER A 254 -14.06 -17.59 -7.68
CA SER A 254 -13.62 -18.20 -6.43
C SER A 254 -14.73 -19.02 -5.76
N ALA A 255 -15.99 -18.60 -5.85
CA ALA A 255 -17.13 -19.40 -5.38
C ALA A 255 -17.23 -20.71 -6.16
N LEU A 256 -17.05 -20.68 -7.50
CA LEU A 256 -17.04 -21.89 -8.32
C LEU A 256 -15.97 -22.91 -7.86
N GLY A 257 -14.74 -22.45 -7.60
CA GLY A 257 -13.66 -23.32 -7.11
C GLY A 257 -13.92 -23.94 -5.73
N ARG A 258 -14.73 -23.27 -4.90
CA ARG A 258 -15.13 -23.75 -3.55
C ARG A 258 -16.35 -24.67 -3.55
N MET A 259 -17.03 -24.85 -4.68
CA MET A 259 -18.15 -25.78 -4.81
C MET A 259 -17.64 -27.22 -4.82
N GLN A 260 -17.32 -27.71 -3.63
CA GLN A 260 -16.93 -29.09 -3.36
C GLN A 260 -18.14 -29.87 -2.85
N ALA A 261 -18.37 -31.06 -3.40
CA ALA A 261 -19.42 -31.97 -2.97
C ALA A 261 -19.06 -32.56 -1.60
N GLU A 262 -19.79 -32.14 -0.56
CA GLU A 262 -19.61 -32.62 0.82
C GLU A 262 -20.44 -33.87 1.11
N ALA A 263 -21.57 -34.00 0.41
CA ALA A 263 -22.40 -35.19 0.32
C ALA A 263 -23.07 -35.20 -1.04
N PHE A 264 -23.07 -36.36 -1.72
CA PHE A 264 -23.89 -36.54 -2.91
C PHE A 264 -25.32 -36.86 -2.49
N LEU A 265 -26.27 -36.33 -3.25
CA LEU A 265 -27.69 -36.51 -3.02
C LEU A 265 -28.29 -37.39 -4.10
N SER A 266 -29.32 -38.14 -3.72
CA SER A 266 -30.25 -38.77 -4.64
C SER A 266 -31.07 -37.72 -5.40
N ASP A 267 -31.71 -38.16 -6.48
CA ASP A 267 -32.60 -37.31 -7.27
C ASP A 267 -33.79 -36.81 -6.46
N GLU A 268 -34.35 -37.67 -5.60
CA GLU A 268 -35.49 -37.37 -4.74
C GLU A 268 -35.13 -36.27 -3.72
N GLU A 269 -33.95 -36.38 -3.08
CA GLU A 269 -33.45 -35.36 -2.14
C GLU A 269 -33.18 -34.02 -2.85
N ALA A 270 -32.65 -34.07 -4.06
CA ALA A 270 -32.41 -32.87 -4.87
C ALA A 270 -33.71 -32.17 -5.27
N GLU A 271 -34.72 -32.93 -5.69
CA GLU A 271 -36.06 -32.41 -6.03
C GLU A 271 -36.75 -31.82 -4.80
N GLN A 272 -36.63 -32.46 -3.64
CA GLN A 272 -37.18 -31.96 -2.39
C GLN A 272 -36.52 -30.64 -1.95
N ALA A 273 -35.19 -30.52 -2.10
CA ALA A 273 -34.48 -29.27 -1.87
C ALA A 273 -34.93 -28.15 -2.82
N ALA A 274 -35.11 -28.47 -4.10
CA ALA A 274 -35.65 -27.53 -5.08
C ALA A 274 -37.09 -27.10 -4.74
N ALA A 275 -37.94 -27.99 -4.22
CA ALA A 275 -39.30 -27.64 -3.81
C ALA A 275 -39.37 -26.76 -2.55
N SER A 276 -38.43 -26.92 -1.62
CA SER A 276 -38.43 -26.21 -0.33
C SER A 276 -37.86 -24.79 -0.36
N GLY A 277 -37.01 -24.47 -1.34
CA GLY A 277 -36.36 -23.16 -1.43
C GLY A 277 -35.94 -22.73 -2.83
N GLY A 278 -36.22 -23.54 -3.86
CA GLY A 278 -35.89 -23.29 -5.27
C GLY A 278 -34.39 -23.18 -5.54
N PRO A 279 -33.97 -23.27 -6.82
CA PRO A 279 -32.70 -22.69 -7.19
C PRO A 279 -32.78 -21.17 -6.97
N ARG A 280 -31.88 -20.65 -6.16
CA ARG A 280 -31.71 -19.20 -6.01
C ARG A 280 -30.91 -18.63 -7.17
N VAL A 281 -30.04 -19.42 -7.77
CA VAL A 281 -29.28 -19.06 -8.97
C VAL A 281 -29.08 -20.28 -9.87
N THR A 282 -29.21 -20.08 -11.18
CA THR A 282 -28.79 -21.02 -12.21
C THR A 282 -27.55 -20.46 -12.90
N LEU A 283 -26.48 -21.24 -12.90
CA LEU A 283 -25.23 -20.95 -13.58
C LEU A 283 -25.17 -21.70 -14.90
N THR A 284 -24.82 -21.01 -15.98
CA THR A 284 -24.46 -21.62 -17.26
C THR A 284 -23.01 -21.27 -17.58
N LEU A 285 -22.15 -22.27 -17.62
CA LEU A 285 -20.71 -22.16 -17.89
C LEU A 285 -20.46 -22.54 -19.36
N LEU A 286 -19.84 -21.64 -20.11
CA LEU A 286 -19.54 -21.84 -21.52
C LEU A 286 -18.05 -22.20 -21.66
N PRO A 287 -17.71 -23.45 -22.02
CA PRO A 287 -16.31 -23.83 -22.23
C PRO A 287 -15.71 -23.12 -23.44
N SER A 288 -14.38 -22.98 -23.43
CA SER A 288 -13.58 -22.46 -24.54
C SER A 288 -13.43 -23.47 -25.66
N ASP A 289 -13.46 -24.76 -25.34
CA ASP A 289 -13.56 -25.83 -26.33
C ASP A 289 -15.01 -25.89 -26.86
N PRO A 290 -15.25 -25.55 -28.14
CA PRO A 290 -16.59 -25.53 -28.71
C PRO A 290 -17.21 -26.93 -28.86
N SER A 291 -16.42 -28.01 -28.73
CA SER A 291 -16.91 -29.38 -28.75
C SER A 291 -17.44 -29.85 -27.39
N ALA A 292 -17.05 -29.18 -26.30
CA ALA A 292 -17.52 -29.46 -24.96
C ALA A 292 -18.95 -28.91 -24.75
N LYS A 293 -19.78 -29.66 -24.02
CA LYS A 293 -21.14 -29.22 -23.66
C LYS A 293 -21.09 -28.10 -22.61
N PRO A 294 -22.08 -27.20 -22.53
CA PRO A 294 -22.17 -26.24 -21.43
C PRO A 294 -22.28 -26.93 -20.06
N GLY A 295 -21.79 -26.25 -19.02
CA GLY A 295 -22.01 -26.66 -17.64
C GLY A 295 -23.22 -25.93 -17.08
N VAL A 296 -24.32 -26.64 -16.80
CA VAL A 296 -25.53 -26.01 -16.24
C VAL A 296 -25.71 -26.48 -14.80
N ILE A 297 -25.72 -25.55 -13.85
CA ILE A 297 -25.78 -25.84 -12.41
C ILE A 297 -26.83 -24.97 -11.74
N ASP A 298 -27.78 -25.61 -11.07
CA ASP A 298 -28.76 -24.94 -10.22
C ASP A 298 -28.28 -24.97 -8.76
N VAL A 299 -28.31 -23.83 -8.06
CA VAL A 299 -27.85 -23.73 -6.68
C VAL A 299 -28.90 -23.04 -5.82
N GLY A 300 -29.30 -23.70 -4.74
CA GLY A 300 -30.33 -23.21 -3.81
C GLY A 300 -30.96 -24.34 -3.00
N GLY A 301 -31.89 -23.99 -2.12
CA GLY A 301 -32.49 -24.94 -1.18
C GLY A 301 -31.55 -25.37 -0.05
N ALA A 302 -32.12 -25.74 1.09
CA ALA A 302 -31.36 -26.24 2.23
C ALA A 302 -30.88 -27.68 1.95
N CYS A 303 -29.62 -27.97 2.31
CA CYS A 303 -29.13 -29.35 2.28
C CYS A 303 -29.70 -30.16 3.46
N PRO A 304 -30.16 -31.42 3.24
CA PRO A 304 -30.55 -32.33 4.32
C PRO A 304 -29.43 -32.54 5.34
N ASP A 305 -29.78 -32.48 6.63
CA ASP A 305 -28.88 -32.72 7.78
C ASP A 305 -27.58 -31.89 7.81
N ARG A 306 -27.50 -30.81 7.02
CA ARG A 306 -26.32 -29.91 6.93
C ARG A 306 -26.74 -28.44 6.81
N PRO A 307 -26.97 -27.74 7.93
CA PRO A 307 -27.52 -26.38 7.91
C PRO A 307 -26.62 -25.34 7.22
N ASP A 308 -25.30 -25.54 7.21
CA ASP A 308 -24.33 -24.63 6.57
C ASP A 308 -24.10 -24.90 5.07
N HIS A 309 -24.95 -25.72 4.46
CA HIS A 309 -24.82 -26.16 3.08
C HIS A 309 -26.10 -25.91 2.29
N VAL A 310 -25.92 -25.72 1.00
CA VAL A 310 -27.01 -25.59 0.01
C VAL A 310 -26.92 -26.72 -0.99
N VAL A 311 -28.04 -27.04 -1.62
CA VAL A 311 -28.05 -28.04 -2.69
C VAL A 311 -27.57 -27.39 -3.99
N ALA A 312 -26.68 -28.10 -4.68
CA ALA A 312 -26.28 -27.82 -6.05
C ALA A 312 -26.66 -29.01 -6.94
N VAL A 313 -27.31 -28.73 -8.07
CA VAL A 313 -27.73 -29.72 -9.06
C VAL A 313 -27.08 -29.37 -10.40
N ARG A 314 -26.09 -30.18 -10.80
CA ARG A 314 -25.49 -30.10 -12.13
C ARG A 314 -26.38 -30.86 -13.09
N ARG A 315 -26.97 -30.16 -14.06
CA ARG A 315 -27.78 -30.73 -15.15
C ARG A 315 -26.91 -31.19 -16.32
N GLU A 316 -25.87 -30.42 -16.64
CA GLU A 316 -24.93 -30.68 -17.73
C GLU A 316 -23.48 -30.39 -17.27
N PRO A 317 -22.45 -31.01 -17.88
CA PRO A 317 -22.50 -32.03 -18.94
C PRO A 317 -22.88 -33.42 -18.42
N THR A 318 -22.78 -33.65 -17.10
CA THR A 318 -23.15 -34.89 -16.44
C THR A 318 -24.03 -34.58 -15.23
N ARG A 319 -25.11 -35.35 -15.06
CA ARG A 319 -26.06 -35.12 -13.98
C ARG A 319 -25.46 -35.49 -12.63
N ALA A 320 -25.56 -34.60 -11.65
CA ALA A 320 -25.18 -34.84 -10.27
C ALA A 320 -25.91 -33.88 -9.33
N ALA A 321 -26.24 -34.33 -8.13
CA ALA A 321 -26.72 -33.48 -7.04
C ALA A 321 -25.83 -33.65 -5.82
N ALA A 322 -25.51 -32.56 -5.14
CA ALA A 322 -24.67 -32.59 -3.95
C ALA A 322 -24.96 -31.39 -3.03
N CYS A 323 -24.59 -31.57 -1.77
CA CYS A 323 -24.49 -30.47 -0.83
C CYS A 323 -23.14 -29.77 -0.99
N VAL A 324 -23.17 -28.46 -1.22
CA VAL A 324 -22.00 -27.60 -1.33
C VAL A 324 -22.04 -26.52 -0.24
N PRO A 325 -20.90 -25.91 0.14
CA PRO A 325 -20.88 -24.87 1.15
C PRO A 325 -21.82 -23.70 0.82
N ALA A 326 -22.64 -23.25 1.78
CA ALA A 326 -23.59 -22.15 1.56
C ALA A 326 -22.90 -20.83 1.18
N SER A 327 -21.66 -20.62 1.61
CA SER A 327 -20.83 -19.45 1.27
C SER A 327 -20.44 -19.36 -0.23
N ALA A 328 -20.77 -20.35 -1.04
CA ALA A 328 -20.71 -20.24 -2.49
C ALA A 328 -21.86 -19.40 -3.06
N LEU A 329 -22.99 -19.28 -2.35
CA LEU A 329 -24.20 -18.66 -2.88
C LEU A 329 -24.17 -17.13 -2.89
N ASP A 330 -23.53 -16.49 -1.91
CA ASP A 330 -23.56 -15.01 -1.80
C ASP A 330 -22.98 -14.35 -3.06
N PRO A 331 -21.76 -14.67 -3.55
CA PRO A 331 -21.22 -14.04 -4.76
C PRO A 331 -22.06 -14.34 -6.01
N LEU A 332 -22.72 -15.49 -6.06
CA LEU A 332 -23.55 -15.90 -7.20
C LEU A 332 -24.92 -15.21 -7.24
N THR A 333 -25.35 -14.63 -6.12
CA THR A 333 -26.67 -13.98 -5.99
C THR A 333 -26.58 -12.45 -5.88
N GLU A 334 -25.37 -11.89 -6.01
CA GLU A 334 -25.15 -10.45 -6.09
C GLU A 334 -25.87 -9.81 -7.28
N GLU A 335 -26.33 -8.57 -7.08
CA GLU A 335 -27.03 -7.80 -8.10
C GLU A 335 -26.11 -7.41 -9.26
N ALA A 336 -26.67 -7.35 -10.47
CA ALA A 336 -25.92 -7.02 -11.68
C ALA A 336 -25.17 -5.67 -11.61
N SER A 337 -25.70 -4.69 -10.87
CA SER A 337 -25.09 -3.39 -10.63
C SER A 337 -23.69 -3.47 -9.97
N ARG A 338 -23.43 -4.51 -9.16
CA ARG A 338 -22.12 -4.75 -8.51
C ARG A 338 -21.03 -5.13 -9.49
N PHE A 339 -21.40 -5.63 -10.66
CA PHE A 339 -20.46 -6.06 -11.70
C PHE A 339 -20.13 -4.92 -12.67
N VAL A 340 -20.74 -3.74 -12.56
CA VAL A 340 -20.40 -2.59 -13.39
C VAL A 340 -19.06 -2.01 -12.92
N ASP A 341 -18.07 -1.99 -13.82
CA ASP A 341 -16.78 -1.37 -13.49
C ASP A 341 -16.83 0.14 -13.67
N LEU A 342 -16.85 0.85 -12.55
CA LEU A 342 -16.79 2.30 -12.47
C LEU A 342 -15.36 2.85 -12.49
N ALA A 343 -14.32 2.02 -12.44
CA ALA A 343 -12.95 2.47 -12.61
C ALA A 343 -12.70 2.93 -14.05
N LEU A 344 -11.97 4.03 -14.20
CA LEU A 344 -11.62 4.55 -15.51
C LEU A 344 -10.48 3.74 -16.13
N VAL A 345 -9.53 3.32 -15.29
CA VAL A 345 -8.38 2.48 -15.64
C VAL A 345 -8.41 1.22 -14.78
N ALA A 346 -8.24 0.04 -15.38
CA ALA A 346 -8.25 -1.25 -14.70
C ALA A 346 -6.87 -1.67 -14.21
N ALA A 347 -5.80 -1.22 -14.86
CA ALA A 347 -4.43 -1.54 -14.48
C ALA A 347 -4.15 -1.19 -13.01
N PRO A 348 -3.61 -2.12 -12.21
CA PRO A 348 -3.09 -1.81 -10.89
C PRO A 348 -1.78 -1.03 -11.01
N LEU A 349 -1.46 -0.25 -9.98
CA LEU A 349 -0.31 0.67 -9.96
C LEU A 349 1.03 -0.01 -10.27
N ASP A 350 1.23 -1.23 -9.78
CA ASP A 350 2.46 -1.99 -9.93
C ASP A 350 2.67 -2.52 -11.35
N GLU A 351 1.60 -2.64 -12.15
CA GLU A 351 1.67 -3.00 -13.57
C GLU A 351 1.83 -1.79 -14.48
N VAL A 352 1.56 -0.56 -14.01
CA VAL A 352 1.67 0.65 -14.84
C VAL A 352 3.14 0.95 -15.19
N ALA A 353 3.42 1.00 -16.49
CA ALA A 353 4.71 1.33 -17.06
C ALA A 353 4.77 2.77 -17.59
N GLU A 354 3.67 3.30 -18.13
CA GLU A 354 3.62 4.62 -18.72
C GLU A 354 2.24 5.27 -18.57
N VAL A 355 2.21 6.58 -18.35
CA VAL A 355 1.04 7.44 -18.40
C VAL A 355 1.34 8.61 -19.33
N LYS A 356 0.54 8.77 -20.38
CA LYS A 356 0.68 9.84 -21.37
C LYS A 356 -0.61 10.63 -21.50
N LEU A 357 -0.55 11.92 -21.21
CA LEU A 357 -1.62 12.88 -21.42
C LEU A 357 -1.32 13.74 -22.66
N SER A 358 -2.26 13.77 -23.59
CA SER A 358 -2.22 14.66 -24.75
C SER A 358 -3.41 15.62 -24.68
N ALA A 359 -3.18 16.92 -24.77
CA ALA A 359 -4.28 17.89 -24.85
C ALA A 359 -4.96 17.81 -26.22
N GLY A 360 -6.25 18.18 -26.28
CA GLY A 360 -7.07 18.09 -27.48
C GLY A 360 -6.72 19.08 -28.60
N GLU A 361 -5.94 20.11 -28.30
CA GLU A 361 -5.49 21.09 -29.29
C GLU A 361 -4.26 20.58 -30.06
N PRO A 362 -4.26 20.61 -31.41
CA PRO A 362 -3.11 20.21 -32.20
C PRO A 362 -1.85 21.01 -31.84
N GLY A 363 -0.75 20.31 -31.50
CA GLY A 363 0.53 20.94 -31.14
C GLY A 363 0.65 21.37 -29.68
N ALA A 364 -0.37 21.15 -28.84
CA ALA A 364 -0.28 21.38 -27.40
C ALA A 364 0.73 20.41 -26.74
N PRO A 365 1.43 20.84 -25.67
CA PRO A 365 2.42 20.00 -25.01
C PRO A 365 1.79 18.76 -24.39
N SER A 366 2.38 17.60 -24.65
CA SER A 366 2.03 16.34 -23.97
C SER A 366 2.78 16.21 -22.65
N LEU A 367 2.17 15.52 -21.70
CA LEU A 367 2.83 15.04 -20.50
C LEU A 367 3.05 13.53 -20.63
N GLU A 368 4.28 13.07 -20.45
CA GLU A 368 4.62 11.64 -20.55
C GLU A 368 5.43 11.23 -19.32
N LEU A 369 4.80 10.48 -18.43
CA LEU A 369 5.37 9.96 -17.20
C LEU A 369 5.59 8.46 -17.35
N ALA A 370 6.82 8.00 -17.16
CA ALA A 370 7.19 6.62 -17.34
C ALA A 370 7.92 6.07 -16.12
N ARG A 371 7.75 4.78 -15.87
CA ARG A 371 8.49 4.10 -14.82
C ARG A 371 9.92 3.81 -15.28
N ALA A 372 10.89 4.11 -14.43
CA ALA A 372 12.31 3.85 -14.64
C ALA A 372 12.86 3.09 -13.42
N GLY A 373 12.77 1.76 -13.45
CA GLY A 373 13.08 0.91 -12.29
C GLY A 373 12.11 1.14 -11.13
N SER A 374 12.62 1.61 -9.99
CA SER A 374 11.81 1.99 -8.82
C SER A 374 11.36 3.46 -8.84
N GLU A 375 11.86 4.26 -9.79
CA GLU A 375 11.58 5.69 -9.89
C GLU A 375 10.61 6.01 -11.03
N TRP A 376 10.18 7.27 -11.10
CA TRP A 376 9.40 7.81 -12.20
C TRP A 376 10.25 8.82 -12.98
N HIS A 377 10.04 8.87 -14.29
CA HIS A 377 10.73 9.78 -15.20
C HIS A 377 9.70 10.53 -16.03
N LEU A 378 9.76 11.85 -16.01
CA LEU A 378 9.01 12.69 -16.93
C LEU A 378 9.82 12.76 -18.24
N ARG A 379 9.28 12.23 -19.35
CA ARG A 379 9.90 12.30 -20.68
C ARG A 379 9.46 13.54 -21.48
N ALA A 380 8.27 14.06 -21.17
CA ALA A 380 7.71 15.27 -21.79
C ALA A 380 6.83 16.02 -20.77
N PRO A 381 6.76 17.36 -20.80
CA PRO A 381 7.37 18.26 -21.80
C PRO A 381 8.88 18.50 -21.60
N GLU A 382 9.44 18.11 -20.46
CA GLU A 382 10.86 18.19 -20.14
C GLU A 382 11.33 16.82 -19.66
N ASP A 383 12.51 16.39 -20.12
CA ASP A 383 13.11 15.13 -19.71
C ASP A 383 13.80 15.29 -18.34
N ARG A 384 13.24 14.67 -17.30
CA ARG A 384 13.78 14.76 -15.93
C ARG A 384 13.28 13.64 -15.00
N PRO A 385 14.04 13.30 -13.94
CA PRO A 385 13.55 12.44 -12.89
C PRO A 385 12.38 13.09 -12.12
N VAL A 386 11.49 12.24 -11.64
CA VAL A 386 10.37 12.57 -10.75
C VAL A 386 10.54 11.74 -9.48
N PRO A 387 10.51 12.37 -8.28
CA PRO A 387 10.61 11.64 -7.03
C PRO A 387 9.59 10.49 -6.96
N THR A 388 10.01 9.31 -6.51
CA THR A 388 9.20 8.08 -6.52
C THR A 388 7.81 8.29 -5.93
N GLU A 389 7.73 8.91 -4.74
CA GLU A 389 6.45 9.17 -4.07
C GLU A 389 5.56 10.14 -4.83
N THR A 390 6.15 11.15 -5.51
CA THR A 390 5.39 12.12 -6.32
C THR A 390 4.80 11.46 -7.56
N GLY A 391 5.62 10.71 -8.32
CA GLY A 391 5.15 9.99 -9.50
C GLY A 391 4.10 8.94 -9.13
N ARG A 392 4.34 8.18 -8.05
CA ARG A 392 3.40 7.20 -7.52
C ARG A 392 2.07 7.84 -7.12
N ALA A 393 2.10 8.96 -6.40
CA ALA A 393 0.89 9.66 -5.96
C ALA A 393 0.06 10.16 -7.15
N VAL A 394 0.70 10.70 -8.19
CA VAL A 394 0.00 11.15 -9.40
C VAL A 394 -0.65 9.98 -10.15
N VAL A 395 0.08 8.88 -10.36
CA VAL A 395 -0.49 7.70 -11.04
C VAL A 395 -1.61 7.07 -10.19
N GLN A 396 -1.42 6.94 -8.88
CA GLN A 396 -2.47 6.44 -7.98
C GLN A 396 -3.73 7.31 -8.05
N ALA A 397 -3.59 8.64 -8.05
CA ALA A 397 -4.72 9.55 -8.16
C ALA A 397 -5.54 9.35 -9.45
N ILE A 398 -4.87 9.01 -10.56
CA ILE A 398 -5.52 8.63 -11.83
C ILE A 398 -6.26 7.29 -11.69
N LEU A 399 -5.60 6.29 -11.12
CA LEU A 399 -6.16 4.94 -10.96
C LEU A 399 -7.32 4.88 -9.96
N ASP A 400 -7.37 5.81 -9.00
CA ASP A 400 -8.43 5.91 -7.99
C ASP A 400 -9.69 6.61 -8.51
N VAL A 401 -9.65 7.22 -9.69
CA VAL A 401 -10.83 7.88 -10.27
C VAL A 401 -11.91 6.84 -10.50
N ARG A 402 -13.11 7.13 -10.00
CA ARG A 402 -14.33 6.33 -10.19
C ARG A 402 -15.42 7.19 -10.81
N ALA A 403 -16.11 6.63 -11.79
CA ALA A 403 -17.30 7.21 -12.38
C ALA A 403 -18.44 7.25 -11.35
N ALA A 404 -19.26 8.29 -11.37
CA ALA A 404 -20.49 8.32 -10.60
C ALA A 404 -21.52 7.32 -11.19
N ARG A 405 -21.51 7.17 -12.51
CA ARG A 405 -22.29 6.20 -13.29
C ARG A 405 -21.74 6.08 -14.71
N LEU A 406 -22.16 5.04 -15.42
CA LEU A 406 -21.98 4.93 -16.86
C LEU A 406 -23.25 5.38 -17.59
N LEU A 407 -23.05 6.04 -18.73
CA LEU A 407 -24.12 6.44 -19.65
C LEU A 407 -24.31 5.36 -20.73
N PRO A 408 -25.51 5.26 -21.34
CA PRO A 408 -25.73 4.40 -22.49
C PRO A 408 -24.80 4.76 -23.65
N ALA A 409 -24.28 3.75 -24.35
CA ALA A 409 -23.31 3.93 -25.44
C ALA A 409 -23.82 4.74 -26.65
N ALA A 410 -25.14 4.93 -26.80
CA ALA A 410 -25.78 5.61 -27.94
C ALA A 410 -25.85 7.15 -27.83
N GLY A 411 -25.11 7.77 -26.91
CA GLY A 411 -25.08 9.24 -26.79
C GLY A 411 -24.29 9.92 -27.92
N ASP A 412 -24.75 11.09 -28.38
CA ASP A 412 -24.01 11.92 -29.34
C ASP A 412 -22.70 12.43 -28.71
N PRO A 413 -21.51 12.00 -29.19
CA PRO A 413 -20.23 12.40 -28.61
C PRO A 413 -20.01 13.91 -28.61
N LYS A 414 -20.53 14.63 -29.61
CA LYS A 414 -20.41 16.09 -29.70
C LYS A 414 -21.22 16.77 -28.61
N ALA A 415 -22.45 16.33 -28.37
CA ALA A 415 -23.29 16.84 -27.28
C ALA A 415 -22.66 16.60 -25.90
N LEU A 416 -21.92 15.50 -25.75
CA LEU A 416 -21.22 15.13 -24.51
C LEU A 416 -19.85 15.80 -24.34
N GLY A 417 -19.43 16.63 -25.30
CA GLY A 417 -18.14 17.33 -25.27
C GLY A 417 -16.94 16.41 -25.54
N LEU A 418 -17.16 15.22 -26.12
CA LEU A 418 -16.13 14.25 -26.49
C LEU A 418 -15.61 14.43 -27.93
N GLU A 419 -16.23 15.29 -28.73
CA GLU A 419 -15.80 15.61 -30.10
C GLU A 419 -15.70 17.13 -30.33
N PRO A 420 -14.47 17.69 -30.43
CA PRO A 420 -13.19 17.04 -30.08
C PRO A 420 -13.07 16.81 -28.56
N PRO A 421 -12.31 15.79 -28.11
CA PRO A 421 -12.03 15.62 -26.69
C PRO A 421 -11.12 16.75 -26.20
N ARG A 422 -11.29 17.17 -24.95
CA ARG A 422 -10.42 18.15 -24.28
C ARG A 422 -9.01 17.58 -24.08
N ALA A 423 -8.90 16.29 -23.79
CA ALA A 423 -7.62 15.59 -23.64
C ALA A 423 -7.79 14.08 -23.86
N THR A 424 -6.69 13.41 -24.18
CA THR A 424 -6.59 11.96 -24.28
C THR A 424 -5.54 11.46 -23.28
N LEU A 425 -5.93 10.57 -22.39
CA LEU A 425 -5.05 9.94 -21.41
C LEU A 425 -4.83 8.48 -21.80
N ARG A 426 -3.57 8.10 -22.02
CA ARG A 426 -3.15 6.73 -22.34
C ARG A 426 -2.36 6.17 -21.17
N VAL A 427 -2.77 5.00 -20.69
CA VAL A 427 -2.06 4.23 -19.65
C VAL A 427 -1.58 2.94 -20.28
N VAL A 428 -0.27 2.68 -20.17
CA VAL A 428 0.36 1.43 -20.60
C VAL A 428 0.69 0.62 -19.36
N SER A 429 0.22 -0.62 -19.31
CA SER A 429 0.53 -1.56 -18.25
C SER A 429 1.09 -2.88 -18.80
N THR A 430 1.87 -3.58 -18.00
CA THR A 430 2.45 -4.89 -18.33
C THR A 430 1.93 -5.93 -17.32
N PRO A 431 0.68 -6.39 -17.47
CA PRO A 431 0.12 -7.43 -16.61
C PRO A 431 0.92 -8.72 -16.68
N ALA A 432 0.94 -9.46 -15.58
CA ALA A 432 1.50 -10.81 -15.56
C ALA A 432 0.79 -11.70 -16.59
N ALA A 433 1.54 -12.54 -17.27
CA ALA A 433 0.98 -13.46 -18.26
C ALA A 433 -0.03 -14.42 -17.63
N ALA A 434 -1.15 -14.64 -18.31
CA ALA A 434 -2.09 -15.70 -17.95
C ALA A 434 -1.57 -17.04 -18.49
N GLY A 435 -0.78 -17.77 -17.69
CA GLY A 435 -0.22 -19.08 -18.07
C GLY A 435 1.25 -19.01 -18.52
N GLU A 436 1.68 -19.93 -19.40
CA GLU A 436 3.08 -20.07 -19.85
C GLU A 436 3.52 -19.03 -20.92
N GLY A 437 2.78 -17.93 -21.09
CA GLY A 437 3.08 -16.89 -22.07
C GLY A 437 4.01 -15.79 -21.54
N GLU A 438 4.54 -14.96 -22.44
CA GLU A 438 5.23 -13.72 -22.07
C GLU A 438 4.21 -12.62 -21.68
N PRO A 439 4.51 -11.76 -20.68
CA PRO A 439 3.72 -10.58 -20.37
C PRO A 439 3.51 -9.71 -21.61
N GLN A 440 2.27 -9.29 -21.86
CA GLN A 440 1.93 -8.42 -22.99
C GLN A 440 1.55 -7.03 -22.48
N GLU A 441 1.94 -5.99 -23.23
CA GLU A 441 1.50 -4.63 -22.96
C GLU A 441 -0.01 -4.50 -23.18
N ARG A 442 -0.71 -3.95 -22.18
CA ARG A 442 -2.10 -3.51 -22.27
C ARG A 442 -2.13 -1.99 -22.32
N ILE A 443 -2.95 -1.46 -23.23
CA ILE A 443 -3.08 -0.01 -23.44
C ILE A 443 -4.53 0.38 -23.17
N GLU A 444 -4.74 1.15 -22.11
CA GLU A 444 -6.04 1.74 -21.79
C GLU A 444 -6.02 3.21 -22.21
N THR A 445 -6.94 3.61 -23.10
CA THR A 445 -7.04 5.00 -23.58
C THR A 445 -8.38 5.61 -23.19
N LEU A 446 -8.32 6.79 -22.60
CA LEU A 446 -9.46 7.61 -22.20
C LEU A 446 -9.51 8.87 -23.03
N GLU A 447 -10.69 9.20 -23.54
CA GLU A 447 -10.99 10.52 -24.10
C GLU A 447 -11.79 11.32 -23.08
N ILE A 448 -11.24 12.46 -22.67
CA ILE A 448 -11.79 13.32 -21.63
C ILE A 448 -12.49 14.49 -22.32
N GLY A 449 -13.79 14.63 -22.08
CA GLY A 449 -14.61 15.67 -22.68
C GLY A 449 -14.47 17.04 -22.01
N ALA A 450 -15.09 18.05 -22.61
CA ALA A 450 -15.24 19.36 -22.01
C ALA A 450 -16.12 19.32 -20.74
N GLU A 451 -15.85 20.20 -19.78
CA GLU A 451 -16.70 20.36 -18.61
C GLU A 451 -18.02 21.05 -18.99
N GLN A 452 -19.14 20.48 -18.54
CA GLN A 452 -20.48 21.01 -18.74
C GLN A 452 -21.24 20.96 -17.42
N ALA A 453 -21.59 22.13 -16.87
CA ALA A 453 -22.34 22.26 -15.62
C ALA A 453 -21.72 21.46 -14.44
N GLY A 454 -20.40 21.51 -14.27
CA GLY A 454 -19.68 20.82 -13.20
C GLY A 454 -19.48 19.32 -13.41
N VAL A 455 -19.77 18.80 -14.60
CA VAL A 455 -19.65 17.39 -14.96
C VAL A 455 -18.77 17.21 -16.19
N VAL A 456 -17.90 16.22 -16.16
CA VAL A 456 -17.04 15.81 -17.28
C VAL A 456 -17.41 14.40 -17.70
N ARG A 457 -17.57 14.18 -19.01
CA ARG A 457 -17.75 12.84 -19.58
C ARG A 457 -16.41 12.30 -20.06
N VAL A 458 -16.16 11.02 -19.80
CA VAL A 458 -14.93 10.33 -20.22
C VAL A 458 -15.31 9.06 -20.98
N ARG A 459 -14.84 8.91 -22.20
CA ARG A 459 -15.03 7.68 -23.00
C ARG A 459 -13.81 6.77 -22.84
N ARG A 460 -14.03 5.54 -22.38
CA ARG A 460 -13.03 4.47 -22.42
C ARG A 460 -13.01 3.90 -23.84
N LEU A 461 -11.88 3.98 -24.54
CA LEU A 461 -11.77 3.41 -25.89
C LEU A 461 -11.68 1.87 -25.89
N GLU A 462 -11.28 1.26 -24.77
CA GLU A 462 -11.17 -0.20 -24.61
C GLU A 462 -12.51 -0.91 -24.82
N ASP A 463 -13.60 -0.34 -24.32
CA ASP A 463 -14.94 -0.96 -24.35
C ASP A 463 -16.07 -0.01 -24.80
N GLY A 464 -15.75 1.23 -25.13
CA GLY A 464 -16.70 2.25 -25.57
C GLY A 464 -17.57 2.85 -24.46
N ALA A 465 -17.36 2.48 -23.19
CA ALA A 465 -18.16 2.99 -22.09
C ALA A 465 -17.95 4.49 -21.88
N ILE A 466 -19.04 5.21 -21.61
CA ILE A 466 -19.00 6.65 -21.31
C ILE A 466 -19.29 6.85 -19.82
N ALA A 467 -18.27 7.26 -19.07
CA ALA A 467 -18.35 7.56 -17.65
C ALA A 467 -18.75 9.02 -17.41
N GLU A 468 -19.59 9.24 -16.40
CA GLU A 468 -19.93 10.58 -15.89
C GLU A 468 -19.18 10.84 -14.59
N LEU A 469 -18.43 11.95 -14.52
CA LEU A 469 -17.62 12.34 -13.37
C LEU A 469 -17.91 13.77 -12.92
N PRO A 470 -17.90 14.05 -11.62
CA PRO A 470 -17.77 15.42 -11.12
C PRO A 470 -16.48 16.07 -11.64
N ALA A 471 -16.51 17.35 -11.99
CA ALA A 471 -15.35 18.08 -12.53
C ALA A 471 -14.10 17.98 -11.62
N ALA A 472 -14.31 18.01 -10.30
CA ALA A 472 -13.24 17.85 -9.31
C ALA A 472 -12.52 16.49 -9.43
N ALA A 473 -13.26 15.39 -9.65
CA ALA A 473 -12.68 14.06 -9.83
C ALA A 473 -11.96 13.93 -11.19
N ALA A 474 -12.53 14.52 -12.23
CA ALA A 474 -11.92 14.52 -13.56
C ALA A 474 -10.59 15.29 -13.61
N GLY A 475 -10.35 16.23 -12.68
CA GLY A 475 -9.07 16.93 -12.56
C GLY A 475 -7.88 16.01 -12.33
N ALA A 476 -8.07 14.87 -11.65
CA ALA A 476 -7.00 13.87 -11.45
C ALA A 476 -6.55 13.20 -12.75
N LEU A 477 -7.44 13.10 -13.76
CA LEU A 477 -7.11 12.58 -15.10
C LEU A 477 -6.32 13.57 -15.96
N LEU A 478 -6.11 14.79 -15.46
CA LEU A 478 -5.40 15.87 -16.14
C LEU A 478 -4.16 16.28 -15.32
N PRO A 479 -3.19 15.37 -15.11
CA PRO A 479 -1.95 15.72 -14.42
C PRO A 479 -1.23 16.85 -15.13
N SER A 480 -0.51 17.67 -14.37
CA SER A 480 0.28 18.78 -14.89
C SER A 480 1.76 18.57 -14.61
N ALA A 481 2.63 19.20 -15.40
CA ALA A 481 4.07 19.20 -15.11
C ALA A 481 4.37 19.83 -13.73
N VAL A 482 3.49 20.73 -13.28
CA VAL A 482 3.53 21.42 -11.98
C VAL A 482 3.29 20.45 -10.82
N SER A 483 2.32 19.53 -10.95
CA SER A 483 2.06 18.50 -9.92
C SER A 483 3.16 17.44 -9.81
N LEU A 484 4.06 17.36 -10.79
CA LEU A 484 5.20 16.43 -10.81
C LEU A 484 6.52 17.09 -10.35
N ARG A 485 6.49 18.34 -9.85
CA ARG A 485 7.69 19.01 -9.32
C ARG A 485 7.93 18.57 -7.88
N SER A 486 9.21 18.46 -7.51
CA SER A 486 9.58 18.27 -6.10
C SER A 486 9.03 19.43 -5.26
N MET A 487 8.55 19.14 -4.05
CA MET A 487 8.22 20.18 -3.09
C MET A 487 9.47 20.87 -2.54
N GLU A 488 10.65 20.25 -2.66
CA GLU A 488 11.93 20.88 -2.30
C GLU A 488 12.34 21.89 -3.37
N VAL A 489 12.39 23.16 -2.96
CA VAL A 489 12.82 24.28 -3.80
C VAL A 489 14.33 24.44 -3.73
N PHE A 490 14.89 24.28 -2.52
CA PHE A 490 16.33 24.24 -2.27
C PHE A 490 16.66 23.05 -1.36
N ASP A 491 17.86 22.52 -1.56
CA ASP A 491 18.45 21.46 -0.76
C ASP A 491 19.96 21.71 -0.66
N PHE A 492 20.36 22.46 0.36
CA PHE A 492 21.76 22.71 0.69
C PHE A 492 21.90 22.83 2.22
N ALA A 493 23.12 22.74 2.76
CA ALA A 493 23.33 22.81 4.20
C ALA A 493 23.33 24.27 4.70
N PRO A 494 22.72 24.60 5.86
CA PRO A 494 22.64 25.98 6.35
C PRO A 494 23.99 26.68 6.58
N ASP A 495 25.03 25.90 6.87
CA ASP A 495 26.41 26.37 7.07
C ASP A 495 27.12 26.75 5.75
N GLN A 496 26.61 26.30 4.61
CA GLN A 496 27.08 26.73 3.28
C GLN A 496 26.69 28.19 2.98
N VAL A 497 25.73 28.77 3.70
CA VAL A 497 25.34 30.17 3.49
C VAL A 497 26.42 31.11 4.03
N SER A 498 27.16 31.74 3.12
CA SER A 498 28.25 32.67 3.43
C SER A 498 27.81 34.14 3.50
N ALA A 499 26.74 34.50 2.80
CA ALA A 499 26.16 35.84 2.84
C ALA A 499 24.65 35.79 2.64
N LEU A 500 23.97 36.78 3.22
CA LEU A 500 22.53 37.00 3.08
C LEU A 500 22.28 38.44 2.63
N ARG A 501 21.45 38.62 1.61
CA ARG A 501 20.88 39.91 1.20
C ARG A 501 19.36 39.82 1.26
N ILE A 502 18.75 40.72 2.02
CA ILE A 502 17.30 40.85 2.11
C ILE A 502 16.90 42.24 1.65
N GLU A 503 16.08 42.31 0.62
CA GLU A 503 15.60 43.56 0.04
C GLU A 503 14.08 43.65 0.15
N ARG A 504 13.60 44.78 0.67
CA ARG A 504 12.18 45.15 0.72
C ARG A 504 12.05 46.66 0.51
N ALA A 505 10.82 47.16 0.36
CA ALA A 505 10.56 48.57 0.11
C ALA A 505 11.36 49.50 1.06
N GLY A 506 12.32 50.23 0.50
CA GLY A 506 13.15 51.20 1.22
C GLY A 506 14.22 50.63 2.18
N LEU A 507 14.44 49.30 2.20
CA LEU A 507 15.42 48.68 3.08
C LEU A 507 16.17 47.52 2.40
N VAL A 508 17.49 47.58 2.51
CA VAL A 508 18.38 46.46 2.18
C VAL A 508 19.16 46.08 3.44
N GLN A 509 19.17 44.80 3.76
CA GLN A 509 20.02 44.21 4.78
C GLN A 509 21.03 43.29 4.11
N ARG A 510 22.32 43.46 4.41
CA ARG A 510 23.39 42.58 3.95
C ARG A 510 24.16 42.05 5.14
N LEU A 511 24.29 40.74 5.24
CA LEU A 511 25.06 40.06 6.28
C LEU A 511 26.06 39.13 5.61
N ARG A 512 27.25 38.96 6.21
CA ARG A 512 28.29 38.06 5.72
C ARG A 512 28.89 37.29 6.87
N ARG A 513 29.09 35.98 6.71
CA ARG A 513 29.85 35.16 7.66
C ARG A 513 31.33 35.50 7.59
N THR A 514 31.96 35.65 8.74
CA THR A 514 33.41 35.80 8.87
C THR A 514 34.10 34.43 8.74
N GLY A 515 35.43 34.42 8.65
CA GLY A 515 36.21 33.16 8.65
C GLY A 515 36.06 32.34 9.94
N GLU A 516 35.56 32.94 11.02
CA GLU A 516 35.27 32.29 12.31
C GLU A 516 33.81 31.79 12.41
N GLY A 517 33.00 32.00 11.37
CA GLY A 517 31.60 31.54 11.29
C GLY A 517 30.56 32.54 11.80
N GLU A 518 30.98 33.61 12.45
CA GLU A 518 30.13 34.67 13.00
C GLU A 518 29.51 35.56 11.90
N TRP A 519 28.30 36.05 12.13
CA TRP A 519 27.62 36.96 11.21
C TRP A 519 28.06 38.41 11.42
N GLN A 520 28.56 39.03 10.36
CA GLN A 520 28.83 40.47 10.29
C GLN A 520 27.72 41.19 9.52
N LEU A 521 27.21 42.28 10.08
CA LEU A 521 26.30 43.19 9.37
C LEU A 521 27.10 44.10 8.43
N VAL A 522 26.80 44.05 7.14
CA VAL A 522 27.37 44.89 6.09
C VAL A 522 26.46 46.09 5.81
N ASP A 523 25.15 45.84 5.72
CA ASP A 523 24.12 46.89 5.64
C ASP A 523 22.90 46.53 6.48
N PRO A 524 22.18 47.52 7.02
CA PRO A 524 22.49 48.96 6.98
C PRO A 524 23.70 49.32 7.86
N THR A 525 24.42 50.38 7.49
CA THR A 525 25.49 50.96 8.34
C THR A 525 24.93 51.94 9.36
N GLY A 526 25.55 52.03 10.53
CA GLY A 526 25.12 52.96 11.58
C GLY A 526 25.82 52.67 12.91
N ALA A 527 25.92 53.68 13.77
CA ALA A 527 26.55 53.52 15.08
C ALA A 527 25.82 52.43 15.89
N GLY A 528 26.59 51.50 16.47
CA GLY A 528 26.10 50.45 17.37
C GLY A 528 25.33 49.30 16.70
N LEU A 529 25.14 49.32 15.38
CA LEU A 529 24.46 48.25 14.64
C LEU A 529 25.39 47.05 14.46
N ALA A 530 24.86 45.85 14.67
CA ALA A 530 25.53 44.58 14.41
C ALA A 530 24.49 43.48 14.17
N ALA A 531 24.90 42.38 13.55
CA ALA A 531 24.02 41.27 13.22
C ALA A 531 23.63 40.46 14.47
N ASP A 532 22.40 39.93 14.48
CA ASP A 532 22.01 38.85 15.41
C ASP A 532 22.28 37.52 14.72
N GLY A 533 23.31 36.79 15.17
CA GLY A 533 23.70 35.52 14.56
C GLY A 533 22.56 34.49 14.56
N GLY A 534 21.79 34.41 15.66
CA GLY A 534 20.67 33.47 15.75
C GLY A 534 19.53 33.78 14.76
N LEU A 535 19.20 35.07 14.54
CA LEU A 535 18.21 35.44 13.53
C LEU A 535 18.71 35.19 12.09
N ALA A 536 20.01 35.39 11.85
CA ALA A 536 20.61 35.12 10.55
C ALA A 536 20.70 33.61 10.26
N ASP A 537 21.07 32.81 11.25
CA ASP A 537 21.08 31.34 11.16
C ASP A 537 19.67 30.77 10.96
N GLU A 538 18.65 31.32 11.63
CA GLU A 538 17.24 30.95 11.40
C GLU A 538 16.84 31.17 9.94
N LEU A 539 17.16 32.34 9.37
CA LEU A 539 16.84 32.63 7.96
C LEU A 539 17.65 31.73 7.00
N ALA A 540 18.93 31.50 7.27
CA ALA A 540 19.77 30.60 6.48
C ALA A 540 19.18 29.17 6.48
N ALA A 541 18.74 28.67 7.64
CA ALA A 541 18.11 27.35 7.75
C ALA A 541 16.77 27.26 7.01
N GLN A 542 15.95 28.31 7.04
CA GLN A 542 14.68 28.35 6.29
C GLN A 542 14.90 28.35 4.76
N LEU A 543 15.99 28.96 4.28
CA LEU A 543 16.35 28.92 2.86
C LEU A 543 16.95 27.57 2.46
N ALA A 544 17.84 27.03 3.28
CA ALA A 544 18.57 25.79 3.04
C ALA A 544 17.68 24.59 2.74
N GLY A 545 16.61 24.42 3.51
CA GLY A 545 15.61 23.36 3.32
C GLY A 545 14.27 23.89 2.82
N LEU A 546 14.25 24.94 1.99
CA LEU A 546 13.02 25.57 1.54
C LEU A 546 12.12 24.58 0.80
N LYS A 547 10.93 24.35 1.35
CA LYS A 547 9.85 23.56 0.72
C LYS A 547 8.71 24.48 0.28
N ALA A 548 8.22 24.25 -0.93
CA ALA A 548 6.97 24.82 -1.41
C ALA A 548 5.80 24.18 -0.64
N GLU A 549 4.88 24.99 -0.13
CA GLU A 549 3.60 24.50 0.43
C GLU A 549 2.76 23.83 -0.67
N ARG A 550 2.80 24.43 -1.86
CA ARG A 550 2.25 23.87 -3.10
C ARG A 550 2.81 24.62 -4.30
N TRP A 551 2.86 23.95 -5.43
CA TRP A 551 3.07 24.61 -6.71
C TRP A 551 1.77 25.20 -7.24
N VAL A 552 1.85 26.36 -7.89
CA VAL A 552 0.69 27.16 -8.34
C VAL A 552 0.61 27.17 -9.85
N ALA A 553 1.73 27.44 -10.52
CA ALA A 553 1.79 27.61 -11.97
C ALA A 553 3.19 27.28 -12.49
N SER A 554 3.27 26.89 -13.77
CA SER A 554 4.53 26.70 -14.49
C SER A 554 5.19 28.01 -14.89
N ASP A 555 4.42 29.10 -14.94
CA ASP A 555 4.89 30.44 -15.26
C ASP A 555 4.35 31.49 -14.26
N ALA A 556 5.05 32.62 -14.19
CA ALA A 556 4.66 33.77 -13.40
C ALA A 556 3.74 34.70 -14.22
N ALA A 557 2.54 34.23 -14.55
CA ALA A 557 1.49 35.06 -15.14
C ALA A 557 1.12 36.28 -14.27
N GLN A 558 0.35 37.22 -14.84
CA GLN A 558 -0.16 38.39 -14.12
C GLN A 558 -1.07 37.93 -12.95
N GLY A 559 -0.89 38.54 -11.77
CA GLY A 559 -1.75 38.32 -10.59
C GLY A 559 -1.03 37.83 -9.33
N TYR A 560 0.21 37.33 -9.42
CA TYR A 560 0.96 36.82 -8.25
C TYR A 560 1.81 37.87 -7.52
N GLY A 561 1.87 39.11 -8.01
CA GLY A 561 2.71 40.17 -7.42
C GLY A 561 4.23 39.97 -7.60
N LEU A 562 4.66 39.07 -8.48
CA LEU A 562 6.08 38.77 -8.73
C LEU A 562 6.76 39.72 -9.72
N ALA A 563 6.00 40.55 -10.45
CA ALA A 563 6.56 41.61 -11.30
C ALA A 563 7.19 42.75 -10.48
N ALA A 564 6.69 42.95 -9.26
CA ALA A 564 7.23 43.89 -8.28
C ALA A 564 7.19 43.18 -6.91
N PRO A 565 8.15 42.28 -6.64
CA PRO A 565 8.13 41.47 -5.43
C PRO A 565 8.21 42.36 -4.18
N ARG A 566 7.45 42.01 -3.15
CA ARG A 566 7.45 42.74 -1.87
C ARG A 566 8.74 42.51 -1.08
N LEU A 567 9.36 41.35 -1.28
CA LEU A 567 10.55 40.94 -0.58
C LEU A 567 11.40 40.03 -1.49
N VAL A 568 12.71 40.28 -1.51
CA VAL A 568 13.70 39.46 -2.22
C VAL A 568 14.75 38.98 -1.22
N ILE A 569 15.03 37.68 -1.22
CA ILE A 569 16.04 37.04 -0.39
C ILE A 569 17.09 36.43 -1.30
N GLU A 570 18.35 36.75 -1.08
CA GLU A 570 19.49 36.19 -1.80
C GLU A 570 20.51 35.65 -0.79
N ALA A 571 20.96 34.42 -1.02
CA ALA A 571 21.98 33.74 -0.24
C ALA A 571 23.16 33.38 -1.15
N GLU A 572 24.37 33.78 -0.76
CA GLU A 572 25.61 33.36 -1.42
C GLU A 572 26.12 32.08 -0.75
N LEU A 573 26.29 31.01 -1.52
CA LEU A 573 26.75 29.72 -1.02
C LEU A 573 28.27 29.58 -1.19
N THR A 574 28.94 29.01 -0.19
CA THR A 574 30.29 28.46 -0.35
C THR A 574 30.23 27.19 -1.19
N ALA A 575 31.27 26.92 -1.97
CA ALA A 575 31.36 25.68 -2.74
C ALA A 575 31.43 24.47 -1.80
N ALA A 576 30.68 23.41 -2.11
CA ALA A 576 30.82 22.14 -1.43
C ALA A 576 32.23 21.55 -1.72
N PRO A 577 32.86 20.84 -0.76
CA PRO A 577 34.18 20.23 -0.96
C PRO A 577 34.26 19.26 -2.15
N GLU A 578 33.11 18.74 -2.61
CA GLU A 578 33.01 17.73 -3.67
C GLU A 578 32.89 18.32 -5.08
N ASP A 579 32.55 19.61 -5.22
CA ASP A 579 32.42 20.28 -6.51
C ASP A 579 33.73 20.99 -6.87
N GLY A 580 34.57 20.33 -7.68
CA GLY A 580 35.87 20.80 -8.14
C GLY A 580 35.86 22.03 -9.08
N GLY A 581 35.14 23.11 -8.75
CA GLY A 581 35.08 24.34 -9.53
C GLY A 581 34.56 25.55 -8.74
N ALA A 582 35.37 26.60 -8.67
CA ALA A 582 35.15 27.82 -7.89
C ALA A 582 34.11 28.79 -8.50
N ALA A 583 32.82 28.43 -8.49
CA ALA A 583 31.73 29.37 -8.72
C ALA A 583 30.83 29.44 -7.47
N SER A 584 30.73 30.63 -6.86
CA SER A 584 29.74 30.86 -5.81
C SER A 584 28.34 30.72 -6.42
N ARG A 585 27.54 29.79 -5.88
CA ARG A 585 26.14 29.60 -6.30
C ARG A 585 25.26 30.51 -5.45
N ALA A 586 24.33 31.21 -6.09
CA ALA A 586 23.36 32.04 -5.38
C ALA A 586 22.00 31.34 -5.30
N ALA A 587 21.43 31.26 -4.11
CA ALA A 587 20.04 30.85 -3.90
C ALA A 587 19.18 32.12 -3.72
N ARG A 588 18.17 32.31 -4.57
CA ARG A 588 17.34 33.52 -4.60
C ARG A 588 15.87 33.19 -4.51
N VAL A 589 15.12 33.90 -3.68
CA VAL A 589 13.65 33.78 -3.55
C VAL A 589 13.02 35.15 -3.63
N GLU A 590 12.04 35.30 -4.50
CA GLU A 590 11.17 36.47 -4.57
C GLU A 590 9.82 36.14 -3.96
N LEU A 591 9.33 36.99 -3.06
CA LEU A 591 7.99 36.90 -2.49
C LEU A 591 7.09 38.00 -3.08
N GLY A 592 6.03 37.58 -3.75
CA GLY A 592 5.00 38.42 -4.35
C GLY A 592 3.84 38.69 -3.39
N ALA A 593 2.61 38.65 -3.91
CA ALA A 593 1.39 38.86 -3.14
C ALA A 593 1.15 37.73 -2.11
N HIS A 594 0.42 38.05 -1.04
CA HIS A 594 0.01 37.06 -0.05
C HIS A 594 -0.92 35.99 -0.65
N ALA A 595 -0.82 34.76 -0.16
CA ALA A 595 -1.56 33.60 -0.63
C ALA A 595 -2.08 32.78 0.57
N GLY A 596 -3.13 33.28 1.23
CA GLY A 596 -3.63 32.69 2.49
C GLY A 596 -2.64 32.93 3.63
N ALA A 597 -2.14 31.85 4.24
CA ALA A 597 -1.11 31.94 5.28
C ALA A 597 0.32 32.14 4.72
N GLY A 598 0.56 31.83 3.45
CA GLY A 598 1.88 31.98 2.81
C GLY A 598 1.93 33.15 1.83
N SER A 599 2.95 33.14 0.97
CA SER A 599 3.11 34.11 -0.11
C SER A 599 3.41 33.44 -1.43
N PHE A 600 2.90 33.98 -2.53
CA PHE A 600 3.35 33.55 -3.86
C PHE A 600 4.84 33.83 -4.00
N ALA A 601 5.58 32.88 -4.52
CA ALA A 601 7.03 32.92 -4.57
C ALA A 601 7.59 32.34 -5.85
N ARG A 602 8.80 32.79 -6.17
CA ARG A 602 9.61 32.32 -7.31
C ARG A 602 11.06 32.17 -6.88
N ALA A 603 11.71 31.09 -7.32
CA ALA A 603 13.10 30.80 -6.97
C ALA A 603 14.04 31.01 -8.17
N GLY A 604 15.18 31.67 -7.94
CA GLY A 604 16.21 31.91 -8.93
C GLY A 604 15.70 32.68 -10.17
N GLY A 605 16.16 32.25 -11.34
CA GLY A 605 15.63 32.68 -12.65
C GLY A 605 14.51 31.77 -13.18
N GLY A 606 13.98 30.85 -12.38
CA GLY A 606 12.92 29.93 -12.80
C GLY A 606 11.59 30.64 -13.02
N ALA A 607 10.73 30.10 -13.90
CA ALA A 607 9.41 30.68 -14.18
C ALA A 607 8.31 30.17 -13.24
N ALA A 608 8.51 29.01 -12.60
CA ALA A 608 7.48 28.35 -11.80
C ALA A 608 7.15 29.13 -10.51
N VAL A 609 5.85 29.19 -10.20
CA VAL A 609 5.32 29.87 -9.03
C VAL A 609 4.89 28.85 -7.99
N PHE A 610 5.29 29.05 -6.74
CA PHE A 610 4.88 28.26 -5.59
C PHE A 610 4.34 29.13 -4.47
N VAL A 611 3.75 28.52 -3.45
CA VAL A 611 3.45 29.21 -2.18
C VAL A 611 4.59 28.93 -1.21
N ALA A 612 5.31 29.98 -0.81
CA ALA A 612 6.32 29.92 0.23
C ALA A 612 5.67 29.89 1.63
N PRO A 613 6.28 29.19 2.59
CA PRO A 613 5.75 29.09 3.95
C PRO A 613 5.77 30.45 4.67
N PRO A 614 4.80 30.73 5.56
CA PRO A 614 4.77 31.96 6.36
C PRO A 614 6.05 32.20 7.17
N SER A 615 6.71 31.13 7.62
CA SER A 615 7.94 31.20 8.40
C SER A 615 9.07 31.90 7.65
N LEU A 616 9.20 31.67 6.34
CA LEU A 616 10.22 32.31 5.51
C LEU A 616 10.00 33.83 5.46
N GLU A 617 8.77 34.27 5.19
CA GLU A 617 8.44 35.71 5.16
C GLU A 617 8.60 36.34 6.54
N ALA A 618 8.20 35.65 7.61
CA ALA A 618 8.34 36.13 8.98
C ALA A 618 9.81 36.25 9.42
N ALA A 619 10.68 35.35 8.98
CA ALA A 619 12.12 35.40 9.22
C ALA A 619 12.77 36.55 8.42
N ALA A 620 12.54 36.60 7.11
CA ALA A 620 13.12 37.63 6.22
C ALA A 620 12.55 39.05 6.50
N GLY A 621 11.34 39.14 7.02
CA GLY A 621 10.71 40.40 7.42
C GLY A 621 11.34 41.05 8.66
N ARG A 622 12.27 40.39 9.35
CA ARG A 622 12.95 40.93 10.54
C ARG A 622 14.04 41.93 10.17
N LEU A 623 14.30 42.87 11.08
CA LEU A 623 15.62 43.50 11.14
C LEU A 623 16.55 42.51 11.85
N LEU A 624 17.54 41.97 11.13
CA LEU A 624 18.48 40.95 11.64
C LEU A 624 19.57 41.58 12.52
N LEU A 625 19.14 42.46 13.42
CA LEU A 625 20.00 43.23 14.32
C LEU A 625 20.03 42.59 15.71
N ARG A 626 21.19 42.64 16.33
CA ARG A 626 21.43 42.14 17.68
C ARG A 626 20.37 42.62 18.67
N ARG A 627 19.87 41.71 19.49
CA ARG A 627 18.79 41.95 20.46
C ARG A 627 19.24 42.18 21.90
N ASP A 628 20.51 41.95 22.18
CA ASP A 628 21.16 42.09 23.49
C ASP A 628 21.77 43.48 23.72
N VAL A 629 21.44 44.47 22.89
CA VAL A 629 22.06 45.81 22.96
C VAL A 629 21.80 46.56 24.26
N PHE A 630 20.83 46.15 25.06
CA PHE A 630 20.52 46.74 26.36
C PHE A 630 20.96 45.87 27.54
N LEU A 631 21.50 44.66 27.31
CA LEU A 631 22.00 43.82 28.38
C LEU A 631 23.26 44.42 28.99
N VAL A 632 23.28 44.48 30.32
CA VAL A 632 24.43 44.92 31.11
C VAL A 632 24.63 43.94 32.24
N ALA A 633 25.86 43.49 32.41
CA ALA A 633 26.26 42.71 33.58
C ALA A 633 26.16 43.61 34.82
N PRO A 634 25.31 43.31 35.82
CA PRO A 634 25.11 44.21 36.95
C PRO A 634 26.40 44.50 37.75
N GLU A 635 27.35 43.58 37.75
CA GLU A 635 28.68 43.73 38.36
C GLU A 635 29.57 44.80 37.70
N ASP A 636 29.27 45.17 36.45
CA ASP A 636 29.99 46.21 35.71
C ASP A 636 29.40 47.60 35.95
N VAL A 637 28.31 47.72 36.71
CA VAL A 637 27.57 48.98 36.89
C VAL A 637 27.97 49.69 38.19
N ALA A 638 28.50 50.91 38.08
CA ALA A 638 28.79 51.77 39.22
C ALA A 638 27.59 52.57 39.69
N ARG A 639 26.72 53.01 38.77
CA ARG A 639 25.53 53.79 39.11
C ARG A 639 24.45 53.61 38.06
N VAL A 640 23.20 53.55 38.51
CA VAL A 640 22.00 53.61 37.67
C VAL A 640 21.13 54.76 38.12
N THR A 641 20.75 55.65 37.21
CA THR A 641 19.79 56.72 37.48
C THR A 641 18.53 56.51 36.65
N LEU A 642 17.41 56.23 37.33
CA LEU A 642 16.09 56.11 36.73
C LEU A 642 15.38 57.46 36.80
N THR A 643 15.16 58.10 35.66
CA THR A 643 14.48 59.40 35.55
C THR A 643 13.13 59.21 34.86
N PRO A 644 12.01 59.11 35.62
CA PRO A 644 10.68 59.06 35.03
C PRO A 644 10.34 60.40 34.36
N ARG A 645 9.41 60.38 33.39
CA ARG A 645 8.90 61.61 32.75
C ARG A 645 8.32 62.58 33.78
N ASP A 646 7.51 62.04 34.67
CA ASP A 646 6.79 62.77 35.72
C ASP A 646 7.17 62.14 37.07
N GLY A 647 8.10 62.75 37.81
CA GLY A 647 8.55 62.23 39.11
C GLY A 647 9.97 62.65 39.48
N LYS A 648 10.43 62.19 40.65
CA LYS A 648 11.81 62.41 41.10
C LYS A 648 12.73 61.28 40.60
N PRO A 649 13.98 61.58 40.22
CA PRO A 649 14.94 60.54 39.85
C PRO A 649 15.22 59.58 41.02
N VAL A 650 15.38 58.29 40.72
CA VAL A 650 15.84 57.27 41.65
C VAL A 650 17.26 56.87 41.28
N VAL A 651 18.19 57.03 42.21
CA VAL A 651 19.62 56.75 41.99
C VAL A 651 19.98 55.48 42.77
N LEU A 652 20.59 54.54 42.06
CA LEU A 652 21.14 53.31 42.62
C LEU A 652 22.65 53.32 42.45
N GLU A 653 23.39 53.04 43.52
CA GLU A 653 24.84 52.92 43.51
C GLU A 653 25.25 51.44 43.52
N GLY A 654 26.29 51.12 42.74
CA GLY A 654 26.91 49.81 42.70
C GLY A 654 27.64 49.49 43.99
N SER A 655 27.47 48.27 44.48
CA SER A 655 28.14 47.74 45.66
C SER A 655 28.57 46.28 45.43
N PRO A 656 29.49 45.73 46.26
CA PRO A 656 29.90 44.32 46.15
C PRO A 656 28.76 43.31 46.30
N HIS A 657 27.61 43.72 46.85
CA HIS A 657 26.44 42.87 47.08
C HIS A 657 25.25 43.19 46.15
N GLY A 658 25.48 43.96 45.07
CA GLY A 658 24.45 44.41 44.13
C GLY A 658 24.24 45.92 44.20
N PHE A 659 23.01 46.39 44.03
CA PHE A 659 22.70 47.82 44.08
C PHE A 659 22.23 48.27 45.46
N THR A 660 22.49 49.53 45.81
CA THR A 660 21.91 50.22 46.96
C THR A 660 21.18 51.48 46.48
N VAL A 661 20.00 51.77 47.02
CA VAL A 661 19.24 52.97 46.66
C VAL A 661 19.75 54.17 47.47
N ALA A 662 20.24 55.21 46.79
CA ALA A 662 20.77 56.40 47.44
C ALA A 662 19.65 57.20 48.14
N GLY A 663 19.86 57.56 49.41
CA GLY A 663 18.93 58.41 50.17
C GLY A 663 17.60 57.76 50.56
N ALA A 664 17.51 56.42 50.59
CA ALA A 664 16.28 55.72 50.94
C ALA A 664 15.91 55.87 52.43
N ALA A 665 14.64 56.19 52.71
CA ALA A 665 14.10 56.30 54.08
C ALA A 665 13.67 54.95 54.68
N ASP A 666 13.35 53.94 53.84
CA ASP A 666 12.96 52.58 54.22
C ASP A 666 13.95 51.53 53.65
N PRO A 667 14.76 50.86 54.50
CA PRO A 667 15.76 49.88 54.05
C PRO A 667 15.19 48.64 53.35
N ALA A 668 13.99 48.17 53.73
CA ALA A 668 13.41 46.95 53.17
C ALA A 668 12.90 47.18 51.74
N SER A 669 12.15 48.28 51.53
CA SER A 669 11.69 48.71 50.21
C SER A 669 12.85 49.06 49.27
N ALA A 670 13.92 49.67 49.80
CA ALA A 670 15.14 49.96 49.04
C ALA A 670 15.82 48.69 48.52
N THR A 671 15.95 47.66 49.37
CA THR A 671 16.58 46.38 48.99
C THR A 671 15.78 45.66 47.90
N ALA A 672 14.45 45.61 48.02
CA ALA A 672 13.58 45.01 47.00
C ALA A 672 13.61 45.77 45.66
N THR A 673 13.72 47.10 45.71
CA THR A 673 13.85 47.96 44.53
C THR A 673 15.19 47.74 43.83
N ALA A 674 16.28 47.68 44.59
CA ALA A 674 17.62 47.38 44.07
C ALA A 674 17.71 46.02 43.39
N ALA A 675 17.13 44.97 43.99
CA ALA A 675 17.08 43.63 43.40
C ALA A 675 16.27 43.62 42.08
N ARG A 676 15.09 44.26 42.05
CA ARG A 676 14.28 44.38 40.81
C ARG A 676 15.03 45.06 39.68
N VAL A 677 15.73 46.17 39.96
CA VAL A 677 16.51 46.89 38.94
C VAL A 677 17.68 46.04 38.45
N ARG A 678 18.40 45.37 39.35
CA ARG A 678 19.48 44.43 39.01
C ARG A 678 19.00 43.35 38.06
N ASP A 679 17.94 42.65 38.43
CA ASP A 679 17.44 41.52 37.66
C ASP A 679 16.87 41.98 36.31
N ALA A 680 16.21 43.15 36.27
CA ALA A 680 15.70 43.73 35.03
C ALA A 680 16.81 44.18 34.06
N LEU A 681 17.91 44.75 34.54
CA LEU A 681 19.05 45.14 33.69
C LEU A 681 19.79 43.90 33.14
N ALA A 682 19.88 42.84 33.93
CA ALA A 682 20.49 41.57 33.51
C ALA A 682 19.66 40.83 32.44
N ASP A 683 18.34 41.06 32.38
CA ASP A 683 17.42 40.43 31.43
C ASP A 683 16.81 41.41 30.42
N LEU A 684 17.38 42.60 30.22
CA LEU A 684 16.81 43.63 29.32
C LEU A 684 16.99 43.30 27.82
N ARG A 685 16.67 42.08 27.37
CA ARG A 685 16.78 41.67 25.97
C ARG A 685 15.59 42.14 25.14
N ALA A 686 15.85 42.67 23.96
CA ALA A 686 14.82 43.08 23.01
C ALA A 686 14.16 41.87 22.30
N GLU A 687 12.89 42.02 21.96
CA GLU A 687 12.19 41.11 21.04
C GLU A 687 12.70 41.28 19.60
N GLY A 688 13.05 42.51 19.22
CA GLY A 688 13.62 42.83 17.92
C GLY A 688 13.77 44.32 17.69
N ALA A 689 14.54 44.70 16.67
CA ALA A 689 14.55 46.06 16.16
C ALA A 689 13.29 46.32 15.33
N VAL A 690 12.71 47.52 15.49
CA VAL A 690 11.47 47.94 14.83
C VAL A 690 11.70 49.06 13.80
N ALA A 691 12.72 49.89 14.01
CA ALA A 691 13.07 50.98 13.11
C ALA A 691 14.58 51.25 13.14
N LEU A 692 15.10 51.79 12.03
CA LEU A 692 16.48 52.22 11.87
C LEU A 692 16.59 53.74 11.98
N GLY A 693 17.73 54.23 12.47
CA GLY A 693 18.02 55.66 12.55
C GLY A 693 17.25 56.38 13.66
N SER A 694 16.61 57.49 13.31
CA SER A 694 15.90 58.35 14.25
C SER A 694 14.53 57.78 14.62
N PRO A 695 14.10 57.87 15.90
CA PRO A 695 12.80 57.39 16.32
C PRO A 695 11.69 58.24 15.73
N GLU A 696 10.64 57.58 15.24
CA GLU A 696 9.37 58.20 14.91
C GLU A 696 8.60 58.70 16.14
N ARG A 697 7.68 59.65 15.93
CA ARG A 697 6.88 60.27 17.01
C ARG A 697 6.08 59.25 17.83
N HIS A 698 5.53 58.23 17.17
CA HIS A 698 4.69 57.23 17.82
C HIS A 698 5.48 56.35 18.81
N HIS A 699 6.82 56.25 18.66
CA HIS A 699 7.66 55.52 19.61
C HIS A 699 7.71 56.17 21.00
N GLY A 700 7.33 57.45 21.14
CA GLY A 700 7.27 58.14 22.44
C GLY A 700 8.62 58.26 23.15
N LEU A 701 9.72 58.38 22.39
CA LEU A 701 11.08 58.47 22.93
C LEU A 701 11.54 59.92 23.18
N ASP A 702 10.72 60.91 22.83
CA ASP A 702 10.98 62.33 23.07
C ASP A 702 9.67 63.09 23.44
N PRO A 703 9.43 63.39 24.73
CA PRO A 703 10.18 62.92 25.89
C PRO A 703 9.88 61.43 26.18
N PRO A 704 10.88 60.64 26.65
CA PRO A 704 10.67 59.24 27.02
C PRO A 704 9.84 59.09 28.30
N ARG A 705 9.16 57.95 28.47
CA ARG A 705 8.46 57.59 29.72
C ARG A 705 9.44 57.38 30.87
N LEU A 706 10.58 56.76 30.58
CA LEU A 706 11.65 56.52 31.53
C LEU A 706 12.99 56.66 30.81
N ARG A 707 13.90 57.43 31.41
CA ARG A 707 15.31 57.49 31.01
C ARG A 707 16.15 56.76 32.05
N VAL A 708 16.96 55.80 31.61
CA VAL A 708 17.86 55.01 32.46
C VAL A 708 19.28 55.38 32.07
N ALA A 709 19.98 56.15 32.91
CA ALA A 709 21.39 56.44 32.74
C ALA A 709 22.23 55.43 33.52
N ILE A 710 23.22 54.81 32.87
CA ILE A 710 24.06 53.75 33.42
C ILE A 710 25.52 54.22 33.36
N GLU A 711 26.17 54.29 34.51
CA GLU A 711 27.61 54.54 34.65
C GLU A 711 28.30 53.20 35.00
N LEU A 712 29.39 52.88 34.32
CA LEU A 712 30.12 51.62 34.47
C LEU A 712 31.28 51.78 35.45
N ALA A 713 31.51 50.76 36.30
CA ALA A 713 32.53 50.77 37.35
C ALA A 713 33.97 50.64 36.84
N ARG A 714 34.15 50.16 35.61
CA ARG A 714 35.42 50.16 34.90
C ARG A 714 35.19 50.70 33.49
N PRO A 715 36.01 51.64 32.98
CA PRO A 715 36.07 51.88 31.55
C PRO A 715 36.45 50.55 30.90
N GLN A 716 35.56 49.97 30.09
CA GLN A 716 35.92 48.78 29.32
C GLN A 716 36.99 49.21 28.29
N PRO A 717 38.24 48.71 28.35
CA PRO A 717 39.22 49.04 27.32
C PRO A 717 38.70 48.53 25.98
N ALA A 718 38.76 49.37 24.94
CA ALA A 718 38.53 48.93 23.57
C ALA A 718 39.57 47.85 23.24
N PRO A 719 39.19 46.60 22.91
CA PRO A 719 40.16 45.59 22.54
C PRO A 719 40.75 45.95 21.17
N ALA A 720 42.07 45.88 21.05
CA ALA A 720 42.72 45.85 19.76
C ALA A 720 42.47 44.47 19.11
N GLY A 721 41.56 44.42 18.13
CA GLY A 721 41.54 43.35 17.11
C GLY A 721 40.81 42.04 17.43
N ALA A 722 39.59 42.04 17.97
CA ALA A 722 38.77 40.82 18.07
C ALA A 722 37.34 41.02 17.51
N GLY A 723 37.01 40.27 16.45
CA GLY A 723 35.72 40.28 15.75
C GLY A 723 34.69 39.33 16.36
N GLY A 724 34.34 39.48 17.64
CA GLY A 724 33.32 38.64 18.27
C GLY A 724 32.81 39.16 19.62
N ALA A 725 31.48 39.12 19.77
CA ALA A 725 30.67 39.15 20.99
C ALA A 725 30.94 40.26 22.04
N GLY A 726 30.12 41.31 21.99
CA GLY A 726 29.89 42.21 23.14
C GLY A 726 29.00 43.38 22.75
N ALA A 727 27.98 43.68 23.58
CA ALA A 727 27.06 44.81 23.43
C ALA A 727 27.78 46.10 23.01
N PRO A 728 27.15 47.02 22.26
CA PRO A 728 27.81 48.27 21.84
C PRO A 728 28.47 48.95 23.04
N ARG A 729 29.79 49.18 22.98
CA ARG A 729 30.58 49.66 24.12
C ARG A 729 30.69 51.19 24.03
N SER A 730 30.29 51.90 25.08
CA SER A 730 30.40 53.36 25.18
C SER A 730 31.87 53.77 25.38
N SER A 731 32.37 54.72 24.58
CA SER A 731 33.71 55.29 24.75
C SER A 731 33.90 56.12 26.03
N GLU A 732 32.81 56.46 26.72
CA GLU A 732 32.79 57.39 27.86
C GLU A 732 32.43 56.74 29.21
N GLY A 733 32.45 55.39 29.32
CA GLY A 733 32.15 54.71 30.58
C GLY A 733 30.72 54.88 31.11
N SER A 734 29.81 55.46 30.31
CA SER A 734 28.38 55.58 30.62
C SER A 734 27.53 55.59 29.35
N PHE A 735 26.25 55.26 29.49
CA PHE A 735 25.27 55.30 28.38
C PHE A 735 23.84 55.41 28.91
N THR A 736 22.90 55.77 28.03
CA THR A 736 21.49 56.03 28.34
C THR A 736 20.54 55.15 27.54
N ILE A 737 19.56 54.58 28.22
CA ILE A 737 18.41 53.90 27.62
C ILE A 737 17.18 54.78 27.78
N ALA A 738 16.54 55.11 26.67
CA ALA A 738 15.23 55.76 26.63
C ALA A 738 14.14 54.70 26.42
N ILE A 739 13.17 54.64 27.33
CA ILE A 739 11.97 53.80 27.23
C ILE A 739 10.78 54.71 26.88
N GLY A 740 10.10 54.38 25.78
CA GLY A 740 9.06 55.18 25.18
C GLY A 740 7.65 54.63 25.38
N ALA A 741 6.82 54.75 24.35
CA ALA A 741 5.43 54.29 24.36
C ALA A 741 5.32 52.77 24.39
N GLY A 742 4.20 52.28 24.94
CA GLY A 742 3.84 50.86 24.87
C GLY A 742 3.06 50.56 23.59
N ASP A 743 3.25 49.36 23.04
CA ASP A 743 2.58 48.88 21.82
C ASP A 743 2.50 47.33 21.82
N ALA A 744 1.99 46.74 20.74
CA ALA A 744 2.06 45.31 20.46
C ALA A 744 3.01 45.04 19.28
N PHE A 745 4.04 44.22 19.52
CA PHE A 745 4.97 43.79 18.49
C PHE A 745 4.89 42.28 18.35
N ARG A 746 4.38 41.80 17.20
CA ARG A 746 4.26 40.36 16.87
C ARG A 746 3.52 39.53 17.93
N GLY A 747 2.44 40.10 18.47
CA GLY A 747 1.61 39.45 19.50
C GLY A 747 2.14 39.62 20.93
N THR A 748 3.29 40.26 21.12
CA THR A 748 3.84 40.57 22.44
C THR A 748 3.58 42.02 22.81
N ASN A 749 3.08 42.28 24.03
CA ASN A 749 3.02 43.63 24.57
C ASN A 749 4.43 44.12 24.89
N VAL A 750 4.82 45.26 24.33
CA VAL A 750 6.19 45.79 24.37
C VAL A 750 6.22 47.27 24.76
N PHE A 751 7.38 47.74 25.16
CA PHE A 751 7.73 49.16 25.09
C PHE A 751 8.80 49.38 24.03
N TYR A 752 8.71 50.53 23.34
CA TYR A 752 9.80 50.97 22.49
C TYR A 752 10.98 51.44 23.34
N ALA A 753 12.18 51.07 22.93
CA ALA A 753 13.41 51.43 23.62
C ALA A 753 14.48 51.85 22.62
N ARG A 754 15.32 52.79 23.03
CA ARG A 754 16.51 53.21 22.27
C ARG A 754 17.67 53.42 23.22
N ARG A 755 18.84 52.88 22.85
CA ARG A 755 20.11 53.11 23.53
C ARG A 755 20.89 54.18 22.78
N ASP A 756 21.46 55.15 23.48
CA ASP A 756 22.41 56.09 22.88
C ASP A 756 23.62 55.35 22.28
N GLY A 757 24.16 55.90 21.18
CA GLY A 757 25.18 55.21 20.39
C GLY A 757 24.66 54.03 19.56
N VAL A 758 23.38 53.65 19.65
CA VAL A 758 22.74 52.64 18.79
C VAL A 758 21.71 53.30 17.86
N SER A 759 21.94 53.19 16.56
CA SER A 759 21.12 53.80 15.51
C SER A 759 19.90 52.95 15.14
N ALA A 760 19.19 52.44 16.14
CA ALA A 760 17.96 51.66 15.96
C ALA A 760 17.02 51.81 17.16
N VAL A 761 15.72 51.63 16.89
CA VAL A 761 14.67 51.51 17.89
C VAL A 761 14.30 50.05 18.04
N TYR A 762 14.10 49.61 19.28
CA TYR A 762 13.81 48.23 19.62
C TYR A 762 12.47 48.11 20.35
N ALA A 763 11.85 46.96 20.22
CA ALA A 763 10.73 46.54 21.05
C ALA A 763 11.26 45.63 22.17
N ILE A 764 10.97 45.97 23.42
CA ILE A 764 11.31 45.15 24.60
C ILE A 764 10.02 44.71 25.27
N ALA A 765 9.89 43.42 25.59
CA ALA A 765 8.72 42.88 26.28
C ALA A 765 8.39 43.70 27.53
N ARG A 766 7.09 44.01 27.68
CA ARG A 766 6.56 44.77 28.81
C ARG A 766 6.98 44.19 30.15
N SER A 767 6.97 42.86 30.27
CA SER A 767 7.37 42.12 31.47
C SER A 767 8.82 42.41 31.91
N ARG A 768 9.73 42.66 30.96
CA ARG A 768 11.15 42.98 31.23
C ARG A 768 11.37 44.44 31.61
N VAL A 769 10.55 45.35 31.09
CA VAL A 769 10.67 46.80 31.36
C VAL A 769 9.91 47.21 32.62
N ARG A 770 8.81 46.54 32.95
CA ARG A 770 7.93 46.87 34.07
C ARG A 770 8.67 47.04 35.42
N PRO A 771 9.63 46.17 35.82
CA PRO A 771 10.33 46.37 37.08
C PRO A 771 11.10 47.70 37.17
N LEU A 772 11.61 48.21 36.04
CA LEU A 772 12.29 49.51 35.98
C LEU A 772 11.31 50.67 36.13
N LEU A 773 10.11 50.56 35.53
CA LEU A 773 9.04 51.56 35.66
C LEU A 773 8.50 51.62 37.09
N GLU A 774 8.27 50.45 37.71
CA GLU A 774 7.85 50.35 39.11
C GLU A 774 8.90 50.92 40.07
N ALA A 775 10.18 50.61 39.84
CA ALA A 775 11.29 51.14 40.63
C ALA A 775 11.42 52.67 40.52
N ALA A 776 11.03 53.24 39.38
CA ALA A 776 10.99 54.68 39.14
C ALA A 776 9.69 55.37 39.62
N GLY A 777 8.74 54.63 40.19
CA GLY A 777 7.46 55.16 40.66
C GLY A 777 6.49 55.57 39.56
N VAL A 778 6.63 55.02 38.35
CA VAL A 778 5.73 55.32 37.22
C VAL A 778 4.43 54.52 37.37
N ALA A 779 3.32 55.21 37.68
CA ALA A 779 2.00 54.59 37.85
C ALA A 779 1.39 54.15 36.50
N GLY A 780 0.59 53.07 36.51
CA GLY A 780 -0.09 52.55 35.32
C GLY A 780 0.78 51.65 34.44
N ALA A 781 1.53 50.73 35.05
CA ALA A 781 2.34 49.75 34.34
C ALA A 781 1.54 48.59 33.70
N ASP A 782 0.21 48.72 33.59
CA ASP A 782 -0.77 47.78 32.97
C ASP A 782 -1.34 48.20 31.62
#